data_AF-A0A2D9DWV6-F1
#
_entry.id   AF-A0A2D9DWV6-F1
#
_cell.length_a   1.000
_cell.length_b   1.000
_cell.length_c   1.000
_cell.angle_alpha   90.00
_cell.angle_beta   90.00
_cell.angle_gamma   90.00
#
_symmetry.space_group_name_H-M   'P 1'
#
loop_
_entity.id
_entity.type
_entity.pdbx_description
1 polymer ?
#
loop_
_entity_poly.entity_id
_entity_poly.type
_entity_poly.pdbx_seq_one_letter_code
_entity_poly.pdbx_strand_id
1 'polypeptide(L)'
;MTRKRLLPIIHCNWLKSAKPFYLLVFILLLASPAQSQESPASIVFYYGPVDSVRELLSFDRVVVTPTQISDRQIAQLHKANIKVYGYLSVGEWDNSLGQVPGSSNVMTQNTAWNASVMDLRDNGWRNYLLSEAEALGNRGFDGLFLDTLDSYMLAPLSAAELDAQQVALIDMLDELSRSGSDDSEVELILNRGFELISRLSFQPAAVVAESMINGYDAAFDSYYQRTAADTQWVNDRLREVQQAGIEAIVIDYLPSERQEDRIAAAQQLLAMGFTPYLSNGMLTDVGVSTVYPVPRRVLVFFNGDQYLKKLPPCHRFLAVLIEYAGYVPDCFDVNQVSSLHFDPAKYAGVVYWLAQSNYTNTSLIALIERVLQTEGVRSLFIGELPDNRTLLERLHLQAADNYQGRLTTNLSQLGYRMPTSTLNVTPRYVLAPGALAAGAEVKVEITDAAGNSGVGLMETAWGGVVAEALTVQEMMGDRMRWSLDPFEDVLSLLHLPDIPVPDITTESGRRILTSHIDGDGFPSITYTGNRTFAGEIVRREILERYDIPQTVSVIEAEVAPHGLFPQYSAELEDIARKIFALDHVEIASHTFSHPFFWDERVAAAERVYGDSLEIPGYELDYDREVFGSVEYIERELIPAGSDKKVEVFLWSGSANPTPDVIAKTQELGIYNVNGGNTYVVNSNFSIAQIYPHLNWYPEAVQVYAPLMNENLYTDLWTDNYNGYSRAVESFQLLGEPRRLKPISIYYHMYSGIYPSSIRALRQVYDWSINQSVTPMFLSEYAARASTLYETGLARRVERSDSEASWEITSTGVRSIRLNDTRTVDGNSTGVAGVTDGPDGRYLTLADTRVTLSLQQDDSRDTLGGRPYLQSANGIIHQWQWQGQELLIEVQSHVPLSMTIAQHEQCQVSQSGAQLQTTGSGAVLTVASSSPGRHQLRLQCN
;
A
#
# COMPACT_ATOMS: atom_id res chain seq x y z
N MET A 1 79.46 -13.15 -29.39
CA MET A 1 79.33 -11.96 -28.52
C MET A 1 78.52 -12.38 -27.29
N THR A 2 79.17 -12.90 -26.24
CA THR A 2 79.48 -12.17 -24.98
C THR A 2 78.23 -11.52 -24.35
N ARG A 3 77.72 -11.88 -23.17
CA ARG A 3 78.22 -12.69 -22.04
C ARG A 3 77.03 -13.13 -21.15
N LYS A 4 77.12 -14.38 -20.66
CA LYS A 4 76.81 -14.95 -19.30
C LYS A 4 75.36 -14.89 -18.76
N ARG A 5 74.60 -16.00 -18.48
CA ARG A 5 74.82 -17.28 -17.73
C ARG A 5 75.25 -17.04 -16.27
N LEU A 6 74.76 -17.65 -15.18
CA LEU A 6 74.08 -18.92 -14.84
C LEU A 6 73.65 -18.85 -13.36
N LEU A 7 72.46 -19.38 -13.04
CA LEU A 7 72.08 -20.34 -11.97
C LEU A 7 72.40 -20.13 -10.46
N PRO A 8 71.58 -20.76 -9.58
CA PRO A 8 71.47 -20.56 -8.14
C PRO A 8 72.26 -21.61 -7.34
N ILE A 9 72.27 -21.53 -6.00
CA ILE A 9 72.25 -22.66 -5.06
C ILE A 9 71.93 -22.16 -3.64
N ILE A 10 71.32 -23.09 -2.91
CA ILE A 10 70.61 -23.09 -1.64
C ILE A 10 71.55 -23.25 -0.41
N HIS A 11 71.01 -22.86 0.77
CA HIS A 11 71.36 -23.17 2.17
C HIS A 11 72.46 -22.38 2.89
N CYS A 12 72.09 -21.68 3.97
CA CYS A 12 72.24 -22.20 5.34
C CYS A 12 71.49 -21.32 6.38
N ASN A 13 70.79 -21.97 7.31
CA ASN A 13 70.19 -21.38 8.53
C ASN A 13 71.29 -20.97 9.52
N TRP A 14 71.02 -19.99 10.39
CA TRP A 14 70.98 -20.10 11.87
C TRP A 14 70.78 -18.71 12.53
N LEU A 15 69.79 -18.64 13.42
CA LEU A 15 69.35 -17.47 14.18
C LEU A 15 70.36 -16.97 15.23
N LYS A 16 70.32 -15.65 15.48
CA LYS A 16 70.26 -14.92 16.78
C LYS A 16 70.64 -13.44 16.49
N SER A 17 70.00 -12.38 16.96
CA SER A 17 69.05 -12.16 18.04
C SER A 17 68.64 -10.67 18.07
N ALA A 18 67.43 -10.40 18.54
CA ALA A 18 66.91 -9.14 19.11
C ALA A 18 66.10 -8.17 18.20
N LYS A 19 64.81 -8.05 18.63
CA LYS A 19 63.80 -6.98 18.43
C LYS A 19 62.84 -7.05 17.22
N PRO A 20 61.64 -7.65 17.43
CA PRO A 20 60.44 -7.32 16.66
C PRO A 20 59.27 -6.82 17.55
N PHE A 21 59.53 -6.25 18.74
CA PHE A 21 58.43 -5.81 19.62
C PHE A 21 57.90 -4.40 19.31
N TYR A 22 58.69 -3.54 18.65
CA TYR A 22 58.29 -2.16 18.35
C TYR A 22 57.55 -1.99 17.00
N LEU A 23 57.60 -2.97 16.11
CA LEU A 23 56.89 -2.91 14.82
C LEU A 23 55.43 -3.40 14.94
N LEU A 24 55.12 -4.24 15.95
CA LEU A 24 53.76 -4.73 16.18
C LEU A 24 52.87 -3.65 16.82
N VAL A 25 53.42 -2.79 17.68
CA VAL A 25 52.67 -1.72 18.36
C VAL A 25 52.33 -0.56 17.41
N PHE A 26 53.12 -0.33 16.35
CA PHE A 26 52.85 0.73 15.36
C PHE A 26 51.83 0.30 14.28
N ILE A 27 51.65 -1.02 14.06
CA ILE A 27 50.62 -1.56 13.13
C ILE A 27 49.27 -1.73 13.85
N LEU A 28 49.26 -1.92 15.18
CA LEU A 28 48.05 -1.98 15.99
C LEU A 28 47.42 -0.60 16.31
N LEU A 29 48.09 0.51 16.03
CA LEU A 29 47.57 1.89 16.21
C LEU A 29 47.01 2.53 14.93
N LEU A 30 47.09 1.85 13.78
CA LEU A 30 46.53 2.31 12.49
C LEU A 30 45.32 1.49 12.01
N ALA A 31 44.92 0.45 12.75
CA ALA A 31 43.66 -0.25 12.55
C ALA A 31 42.64 0.27 13.58
N SER A 32 42.21 1.52 13.43
CA SER A 32 40.87 1.85 13.93
C SER A 32 39.91 0.97 13.13
N PRO A 33 39.04 0.15 13.74
CA PRO A 33 37.93 -0.39 12.99
C PRO A 33 37.24 0.83 12.38
N ALA A 34 37.10 0.86 11.06
CA ALA A 34 36.08 1.70 10.45
C ALA A 34 34.78 1.14 11.01
N GLN A 35 34.36 1.68 12.15
CA GLN A 35 33.07 1.42 12.74
C GLN A 35 32.12 1.96 11.69
N SER A 36 31.49 1.06 10.93
CA SER A 36 30.40 1.44 10.05
C SER A 36 29.38 2.10 10.97
N GLN A 37 29.39 3.42 11.01
CA GLN A 37 28.44 4.19 11.78
C GLN A 37 27.10 3.88 11.13
N GLU A 38 26.31 3.02 11.76
CA GLU A 38 24.95 2.72 11.30
C GLU A 38 24.24 4.05 11.06
N SER A 39 23.57 4.17 9.91
CA SER A 39 22.81 5.37 9.63
C SER A 39 21.74 5.52 10.71
N PRO A 40 21.49 6.75 11.22
CA PRO A 40 20.47 6.92 12.23
C PRO A 40 19.09 6.52 11.68
N ALA A 41 18.23 6.07 12.60
CA ALA A 41 16.84 5.75 12.28
C ALA A 41 16.16 6.99 11.67
N SER A 42 15.41 6.77 10.60
CA SER A 42 14.65 7.83 9.92
C SER A 42 13.53 8.38 10.81
N ILE A 43 13.16 9.63 10.59
CA ILE A 43 12.05 10.28 11.31
C ILE A 43 11.31 11.25 10.40
N VAL A 44 9.99 11.33 10.55
CA VAL A 44 9.13 12.30 9.86
C VAL A 44 8.42 13.18 10.88
N PHE A 45 8.36 14.49 10.62
CA PHE A 45 7.49 15.43 11.33
C PHE A 45 6.39 15.89 10.37
N TYR A 46 5.14 15.53 10.68
CA TYR A 46 4.00 15.73 9.80
C TYR A 46 2.80 16.31 10.56
N TYR A 47 2.53 17.59 10.36
CA TYR A 47 1.43 18.33 10.99
C TYR A 47 0.21 18.52 10.06
N GLY A 48 0.27 17.95 8.85
CA GLY A 48 -0.87 17.89 7.94
C GLY A 48 -1.87 16.79 8.33
N PRO A 49 -3.11 16.83 7.78
CA PRO A 49 -4.07 15.75 7.92
C PRO A 49 -3.53 14.41 7.38
N VAL A 50 -3.59 13.35 8.18
CA VAL A 50 -3.20 12.00 7.76
C VAL A 50 -4.40 11.32 7.11
N ASP A 51 -4.44 11.32 5.78
CA ASP A 51 -5.46 10.60 5.03
C ASP A 51 -5.18 9.09 4.92
N SER A 52 -3.90 8.71 5.00
CA SER A 52 -3.40 7.34 4.89
C SER A 52 -2.00 7.25 5.49
N VAL A 53 -1.64 6.09 6.03
CA VAL A 53 -0.29 5.84 6.58
C VAL A 53 0.78 5.56 5.54
N ARG A 54 0.41 5.38 4.26
CA ARG A 54 1.31 4.85 3.20
C ARG A 54 2.65 5.57 3.06
N GLU A 55 2.71 6.90 3.15
CA GLU A 55 3.98 7.62 3.10
C GLU A 55 4.73 7.52 4.44
N LEU A 56 4.00 7.55 5.56
CA LEU A 56 4.56 7.43 6.91
C LEU A 56 5.21 6.07 7.16
N LEU A 57 4.75 5.01 6.49
CA LEU A 57 5.36 3.68 6.51
C LEU A 57 6.82 3.65 6.01
N SER A 58 7.26 4.71 5.36
CA SER A 58 8.64 4.86 4.89
C SER A 58 9.64 5.13 6.02
N PHE A 59 9.17 5.58 7.19
CA PHE A 59 10.03 6.06 8.27
C PHE A 59 10.06 5.07 9.45
N ASP A 60 11.10 5.12 10.28
CA ASP A 60 11.20 4.35 11.52
C ASP A 60 10.41 5.00 12.67
N ARG A 61 10.27 6.33 12.62
CA ARG A 61 9.63 7.16 13.65
C ARG A 61 8.75 8.22 12.99
N VAL A 62 7.58 8.47 13.57
CA VAL A 62 6.58 9.41 13.07
C VAL A 62 6.17 10.37 14.17
N VAL A 63 6.35 11.68 13.95
CA VAL A 63 5.84 12.74 14.81
C VAL A 63 4.65 13.40 14.13
N VAL A 64 3.50 13.43 14.80
CA VAL A 64 2.25 13.96 14.22
C VAL A 64 1.48 14.82 15.20
N THR A 65 0.65 15.72 14.67
CA THR A 65 -0.38 16.39 15.45
C THR A 65 -1.44 15.36 15.86
N PRO A 66 -1.71 15.13 17.16
CA PRO A 66 -2.55 14.01 17.57
C PRO A 66 -3.97 14.01 17.01
N THR A 67 -4.54 15.18 16.73
CA THR A 67 -5.90 15.32 16.17
C THR A 67 -5.97 15.02 14.67
N GLN A 68 -4.83 14.86 14.00
CA GLN A 68 -4.73 14.64 12.56
C GLN A 68 -4.51 13.17 12.18
N ILE A 69 -4.45 12.26 13.15
CA ILE A 69 -4.25 10.82 12.95
C ILE A 69 -5.30 10.02 13.74
N SER A 70 -5.85 8.96 13.13
CA SER A 70 -6.81 8.06 13.78
C SER A 70 -6.12 6.92 14.53
N ASP A 71 -6.79 6.35 15.52
CA ASP A 71 -6.23 5.25 16.33
C ASP A 71 -5.98 3.99 15.46
N ARG A 72 -6.79 3.80 14.41
CA ARG A 72 -6.56 2.76 13.39
C ARG A 72 -5.23 2.98 12.65
N GLN A 73 -4.95 4.21 12.26
CA GLN A 73 -3.70 4.55 11.57
C GLN A 73 -2.49 4.34 12.48
N ILE A 74 -2.58 4.70 13.77
CA ILE A 74 -1.54 4.40 14.78
C ILE A 74 -1.29 2.89 14.87
N ALA A 75 -2.35 2.10 15.04
CA ALA A 75 -2.25 0.63 15.10
C ALA A 75 -1.63 0.03 13.82
N GLN A 76 -1.85 0.64 12.66
CA GLN A 76 -1.26 0.20 11.41
C GLN A 76 0.23 0.52 11.29
N LEU A 77 0.67 1.67 11.82
CA LEU A 77 2.09 2.00 11.94
C LEU A 77 2.80 1.05 12.92
N HIS A 78 2.15 0.70 14.04
CA HIS A 78 2.69 -0.28 14.99
C HIS A 78 2.86 -1.68 14.41
N LYS A 79 1.93 -2.14 13.57
CA LYS A 79 2.10 -3.40 12.81
C LYS A 79 3.35 -3.40 11.94
N ALA A 80 3.87 -2.22 11.57
CA ALA A 80 5.11 -2.04 10.83
C ALA A 80 6.35 -1.76 11.72
N ASN A 81 6.22 -1.93 13.04
CA ASN A 81 7.22 -1.58 14.06
C ASN A 81 7.68 -0.11 13.98
N ILE A 82 6.77 0.81 13.69
CA ILE A 82 7.02 2.26 13.68
C ILE A 82 6.65 2.85 15.01
N LYS A 83 7.52 3.68 15.57
CA LYS A 83 7.19 4.47 16.76
C LYS A 83 6.44 5.75 16.38
N VAL A 84 5.35 6.05 17.09
CA VAL A 84 4.50 7.21 16.87
C VAL A 84 4.58 8.16 18.06
N TYR A 85 4.95 9.41 17.81
CA TYR A 85 5.11 10.45 18.82
C TYR A 85 4.05 11.54 18.61
N GLY A 86 3.40 11.95 19.70
CA GLY A 86 2.42 13.03 19.69
C GLY A 86 3.10 14.39 19.89
N TYR A 87 2.80 15.36 19.03
CA TYR A 87 3.18 16.76 19.26
C TYR A 87 2.50 17.32 20.51
N LEU A 88 3.27 17.94 21.40
CA LEU A 88 2.76 18.68 22.56
C LEU A 88 3.58 19.97 22.77
N SER A 89 2.93 21.12 22.66
CA SER A 89 3.52 22.42 23.01
C SER A 89 3.53 22.58 24.54
N VAL A 90 4.73 22.66 25.13
CA VAL A 90 4.90 22.72 26.60
C VAL A 90 4.92 24.16 27.11
N GLY A 91 5.59 25.06 26.39
CA GLY A 91 5.77 26.46 26.78
C GLY A 91 4.68 27.41 26.31
N GLU A 92 3.85 26.99 25.35
CA GLU A 92 2.87 27.86 24.69
C GLU A 92 1.49 27.23 24.53
N TRP A 93 0.46 28.07 24.60
CA TRP A 93 -0.92 27.76 24.21
C TRP A 93 -1.24 28.38 22.86
N ASP A 94 -1.71 27.58 21.89
CA ASP A 94 -2.23 28.10 20.63
C ASP A 94 -3.57 28.81 20.85
N ASN A 95 -3.60 30.13 20.61
CA ASN A 95 -4.80 30.93 20.82
C ASN A 95 -5.94 30.57 19.85
N SER A 96 -5.67 29.83 18.78
CA SER A 96 -6.69 29.31 17.85
C SER A 96 -7.61 28.27 18.49
N LEU A 97 -7.12 27.57 19.53
CA LEU A 97 -7.87 26.56 20.29
C LEU A 97 -8.88 27.18 21.27
N GLY A 98 -8.89 28.51 21.41
CA GLY A 98 -9.81 29.25 22.25
C GLY A 98 -9.18 29.70 23.57
N GLN A 99 -9.96 29.60 24.66
CA GLN A 99 -9.53 30.08 25.97
C GLN A 99 -8.47 29.18 26.58
N VAL A 100 -7.47 29.78 27.23
CA VAL A 100 -6.43 29.08 27.97
C VAL A 100 -7.06 28.12 28.99
N PRO A 101 -6.63 26.85 29.05
CA PRO A 101 -7.20 25.86 29.96
C PRO A 101 -6.94 26.22 31.43
N GLY A 102 -7.83 25.78 32.33
CA GLY A 102 -7.57 25.82 33.78
C GLY A 102 -7.47 27.20 34.44
N SER A 103 -7.74 28.31 33.72
CA SER A 103 -7.39 29.67 34.15
C SER A 103 -5.88 29.86 34.39
N SER A 104 -5.05 29.12 33.66
CA SER A 104 -3.60 29.15 33.79
C SER A 104 -3.02 30.53 33.46
N ASN A 105 -1.92 30.87 34.12
CA ASN A 105 -1.27 32.16 33.97
C ASN A 105 -0.50 32.27 32.65
N VAL A 106 -0.71 33.39 31.94
CA VAL A 106 0.01 33.77 30.73
C VAL A 106 1.07 34.80 31.07
N MET A 107 2.32 34.56 30.67
CA MET A 107 3.47 35.45 30.92
C MET A 107 3.57 36.56 29.88
N THR A 108 3.43 36.21 28.61
CA THR A 108 3.52 37.12 27.46
C THR A 108 2.83 36.52 26.23
N GLN A 109 2.82 37.25 25.11
CA GLN A 109 2.28 36.78 23.83
C GLN A 109 3.41 36.58 22.82
N ASN A 110 3.37 35.45 22.11
CA ASN A 110 4.18 35.19 20.94
C ASN A 110 3.37 35.54 19.67
N THR A 111 3.54 36.75 19.18
CA THR A 111 2.76 37.26 18.03
C THR A 111 3.11 36.58 16.71
N ALA A 112 4.28 35.96 16.59
CA ALA A 112 4.70 35.29 15.36
C ALA A 112 3.86 34.03 15.08
N TRP A 113 3.44 33.33 16.14
CA TRP A 113 2.69 32.07 16.08
C TRP A 113 1.27 32.16 16.63
N ASN A 114 0.78 33.38 16.92
CA ASN A 114 -0.51 33.60 17.58
C ASN A 114 -0.69 32.74 18.85
N ALA A 115 0.34 32.71 19.70
CA ALA A 115 0.37 31.85 20.87
C ALA A 115 0.58 32.63 22.17
N SER A 116 0.07 32.11 23.28
CA SER A 116 0.27 32.62 24.63
C SER A 116 1.40 31.86 25.31
N VAL A 117 2.44 32.57 25.77
CA VAL A 117 3.54 31.96 26.54
C VAL A 117 3.08 31.72 27.96
N MET A 118 3.14 30.46 28.41
CA MET A 118 2.55 30.00 29.66
C MET A 118 3.55 30.06 30.83
N ASP A 119 3.06 30.34 32.04
CA ASP A 119 3.89 30.23 33.26
C ASP A 119 4.04 28.75 33.65
N LEU A 120 5.24 28.19 33.48
CA LEU A 120 5.52 26.77 33.72
C LEU A 120 5.47 26.39 35.21
N ARG A 121 5.40 27.39 36.11
CA ARG A 121 5.22 27.20 37.56
C ARG A 121 3.75 27.06 37.95
N ASP A 122 2.83 27.29 37.00
CA ASP A 122 1.39 27.24 37.24
C ASP A 122 0.89 25.79 37.31
N ASN A 123 0.28 25.42 38.43
CA ASN A 123 -0.23 24.06 38.62
C ASN A 123 -1.39 23.72 37.67
N GLY A 124 -2.18 24.72 37.23
CA GLY A 124 -3.24 24.49 36.26
C GLY A 124 -2.69 24.08 34.91
N TRP A 125 -1.65 24.78 34.44
CA TRP A 125 -0.93 24.42 33.21
C TRP A 125 -0.22 23.07 33.30
N ARG A 126 0.46 22.81 34.44
CA ARG A 126 1.08 21.51 34.71
C ARG A 126 0.08 20.36 34.59
N ASN A 127 -1.05 20.48 35.29
CA ASN A 127 -2.09 19.44 35.29
C ASN A 127 -2.68 19.21 33.89
N TYR A 128 -2.88 20.28 33.12
CA TYR A 128 -3.32 20.18 31.73
C TYR A 128 -2.35 19.35 30.89
N LEU A 129 -1.05 19.68 30.90
CA LEU A 129 -0.04 18.97 30.13
C LEU A 129 0.07 17.48 30.52
N LEU A 130 -0.02 17.16 31.82
CA LEU A 130 -0.04 15.76 32.29
C LEU A 130 -1.27 15.01 31.79
N SER A 131 -2.45 15.64 31.82
CA SER A 131 -3.68 15.03 31.32
C SER A 131 -3.67 14.80 29.81
N GLU A 132 -3.08 15.72 29.04
CA GLU A 132 -2.89 15.54 27.60
C GLU A 132 -1.92 14.39 27.32
N ALA A 133 -0.78 14.33 28.01
CA ALA A 133 0.17 13.23 27.88
C ALA A 133 -0.46 11.85 28.19
N GLU A 134 -1.25 11.76 29.26
CA GLU A 134 -2.01 10.55 29.61
C GLU A 134 -3.02 10.19 28.51
N ALA A 135 -3.76 11.17 27.99
CA ALA A 135 -4.72 10.95 26.91
C ALA A 135 -4.04 10.42 25.63
N LEU A 136 -2.85 10.93 25.29
CA LEU A 136 -2.06 10.45 24.17
C LEU A 136 -1.53 9.03 24.40
N GLY A 137 -1.01 8.72 25.60
CA GLY A 137 -0.60 7.36 25.95
C GLY A 137 -1.75 6.36 25.81
N ASN A 138 -2.96 6.71 26.28
CA ASN A 138 -4.16 5.88 26.15
C ASN A 138 -4.62 5.65 24.71
N ARG A 139 -4.26 6.54 23.77
CA ARG A 139 -4.50 6.37 22.33
C ARG A 139 -3.44 5.52 21.62
N GLY A 140 -2.37 5.12 22.31
CA GLY A 140 -1.30 4.29 21.77
C GLY A 140 -0.11 5.07 21.20
N PHE A 141 0.11 6.32 21.60
CA PHE A 141 1.38 6.98 21.27
C PHE A 141 2.55 6.39 22.07
N ASP A 142 3.67 6.09 21.41
CA ASP A 142 4.88 5.52 22.03
C ASP A 142 5.69 6.58 22.80
N GLY A 143 5.49 7.86 22.48
CA GLY A 143 6.24 8.96 23.06
C GLY A 143 5.66 10.33 22.71
N LEU A 144 6.37 11.38 23.13
CA LEU A 144 5.97 12.77 22.92
C LEU A 144 7.10 13.56 22.26
N PHE A 145 6.72 14.43 21.31
CA PHE A 145 7.59 15.49 20.83
C PHE A 145 7.20 16.80 21.51
N LEU A 146 8.11 17.31 22.34
CA LEU A 146 7.86 18.43 23.24
C LEU A 146 8.43 19.71 22.65
N ASP A 147 7.55 20.63 22.32
CA ASP A 147 7.88 21.89 21.66
C ASP A 147 7.85 23.09 22.64
N THR A 148 8.35 24.24 22.17
CA THR A 148 8.32 25.55 22.86
C THR A 148 9.05 25.57 24.21
N LEU A 149 10.08 24.72 24.36
CA LEU A 149 10.88 24.58 25.59
C LEU A 149 11.77 25.80 25.90
N ASP A 150 11.88 26.77 24.99
CA ASP A 150 12.63 28.01 25.14
C ASP A 150 11.74 29.28 25.15
N SER A 151 10.42 29.14 24.98
CA SER A 151 9.50 30.29 24.84
C SER A 151 9.43 31.20 26.07
N TYR A 152 9.70 30.68 27.28
CA TYR A 152 9.78 31.50 28.49
C TYR A 152 10.85 32.60 28.40
N MET A 153 11.85 32.46 27.51
CA MET A 153 12.89 33.48 27.27
C MET A 153 12.35 34.73 26.56
N LEU A 154 11.15 34.67 25.96
CA LEU A 154 10.49 35.83 25.35
C LEU A 154 9.95 36.81 26.41
N ALA A 155 9.74 36.35 27.65
CA ALA A 155 9.28 37.19 28.74
C ALA A 155 10.45 37.97 29.37
N PRO A 156 10.25 39.24 29.79
CA PRO A 156 11.28 40.04 30.43
C PRO A 156 11.47 39.63 31.91
N LEU A 157 12.14 38.50 32.14
CA LEU A 157 12.34 37.90 33.46
C LEU A 157 13.62 38.36 34.14
N SER A 158 13.61 38.46 35.47
CA SER A 158 14.84 38.51 36.26
C SER A 158 15.56 37.16 36.25
N ALA A 159 16.85 37.15 36.59
CA ALA A 159 17.63 35.90 36.63
C ALA A 159 17.03 34.84 37.58
N ALA A 160 16.43 35.26 38.70
CA ALA A 160 15.77 34.34 39.64
C ALA A 160 14.46 33.79 39.10
N GLU A 161 13.67 34.59 38.38
CA GLU A 161 12.44 34.12 37.73
C GLU A 161 12.74 33.19 36.57
N LEU A 162 13.79 33.47 35.79
CA LEU A 162 14.27 32.60 34.72
C LEU A 162 14.69 31.22 35.27
N ASP A 163 15.52 31.17 36.31
CA ASP A 163 15.91 29.89 36.92
C ASP A 163 14.68 29.15 37.50
N ALA A 164 13.73 29.86 38.11
CA ALA A 164 12.49 29.25 38.58
C ALA A 164 11.64 28.64 37.45
N GLN A 165 11.56 29.28 36.27
CA GLN A 165 10.92 28.71 35.09
C GLN A 165 11.67 27.45 34.61
N GLN A 166 13.00 27.49 34.55
CA GLN A 166 13.81 26.35 34.14
C GLN A 166 13.66 25.15 35.08
N VAL A 167 13.66 25.39 36.41
CA VAL A 167 13.41 24.33 37.39
C VAL A 167 12.03 23.72 37.19
N ALA A 168 10.99 24.54 37.04
CA ALA A 168 9.63 24.04 36.84
C ALA A 168 9.49 23.24 35.53
N LEU A 169 10.18 23.67 34.47
CA LEU A 169 10.23 22.94 33.20
C LEU A 169 10.96 21.60 33.35
N ILE A 170 12.12 21.57 34.01
CA ILE A 170 12.86 20.31 34.28
C ILE A 170 11.99 19.35 35.09
N ASP A 171 11.35 19.84 36.17
CA ASP A 171 10.45 19.03 36.99
C ASP A 171 9.24 18.53 36.19
N MET A 172 8.75 19.29 35.21
CA MET A 172 7.68 18.85 34.29
C MET A 172 8.16 17.75 33.34
N LEU A 173 9.32 17.94 32.71
CA LEU A 173 9.91 16.96 31.80
C LEU A 173 10.24 15.63 32.51
N ASP A 174 10.78 15.71 33.73
CA ASP A 174 11.04 14.55 34.60
C ASP A 174 9.74 13.82 35.03
N GLU A 175 8.61 14.53 35.12
CA GLU A 175 7.31 13.90 35.42
C GLU A 175 6.70 13.26 34.17
N LEU A 176 6.76 13.94 33.02
CA LEU A 176 6.31 13.40 31.73
C LEU A 176 7.07 12.13 31.34
N SER A 177 8.37 12.05 31.60
CA SER A 177 9.15 10.84 31.28
C SER A 177 8.70 9.62 32.11
N ARG A 178 8.00 9.85 33.23
CA ARG A 178 7.51 8.82 34.16
C ARG A 178 6.01 8.57 34.06
N SER A 179 5.27 9.29 33.21
CA SER A 179 3.81 9.21 33.16
C SER A 179 3.25 8.05 32.32
N GLY A 180 4.06 7.02 32.03
CA GLY A 180 3.66 5.84 31.24
C GLY A 180 2.72 4.91 32.01
N SER A 181 1.86 4.18 31.28
CA SER A 181 0.76 3.38 31.84
C SER A 181 1.14 1.97 32.33
N ASP A 182 2.37 1.49 32.12
CA ASP A 182 2.78 0.09 32.45
C ASP A 182 4.27 -0.07 32.83
N ASP A 183 4.76 0.66 33.85
CA ASP A 183 6.16 0.63 34.34
C ASP A 183 7.25 0.95 33.27
N SER A 184 6.88 1.30 32.04
CA SER A 184 7.76 1.75 30.97
C SER A 184 7.84 3.28 30.91
N GLU A 185 9.06 3.83 30.83
CA GLU A 185 9.28 5.27 30.63
C GLU A 185 8.76 5.72 29.25
N VAL A 186 8.19 6.92 29.18
CA VAL A 186 7.71 7.53 27.93
C VAL A 186 8.91 8.13 27.19
N GLU A 187 9.07 7.82 25.90
CA GLU A 187 10.14 8.42 25.10
C GLU A 187 9.85 9.89 24.79
N LEU A 188 10.73 10.78 25.22
CA LEU A 188 10.61 12.22 24.97
C LEU A 188 11.62 12.67 23.92
N ILE A 189 11.13 13.33 22.87
CA ILE A 189 11.94 14.09 21.91
C ILE A 189 11.76 15.57 22.23
N LEU A 190 12.86 16.29 22.46
CA LEU A 190 12.81 17.69 22.90
C LEU A 190 13.13 18.61 21.72
N ASN A 191 12.29 19.62 21.45
CA ASN A 191 12.67 20.71 20.56
C ASN A 191 13.52 21.73 21.32
N ARG A 192 14.81 21.82 20.98
CA ARG A 192 15.81 22.66 21.66
C ARG A 192 15.91 22.35 23.16
N GLY A 193 15.76 23.36 24.02
CA GLY A 193 15.98 23.24 25.47
C GLY A 193 17.42 22.94 25.87
N PHE A 194 18.41 23.37 25.09
CA PHE A 194 19.83 23.00 25.26
C PHE A 194 20.36 23.27 26.66
N GLU A 195 19.92 24.36 27.29
CA GLU A 195 20.33 24.79 28.63
C GLU A 195 19.86 23.82 29.73
N LEU A 196 18.83 23.01 29.44
CA LEU A 196 18.18 22.12 30.41
C LEU A 196 18.83 20.73 30.44
N ILE A 197 19.41 20.29 29.31
CA ILE A 197 19.85 18.90 29.09
C ILE A 197 20.78 18.39 30.19
N SER A 198 21.74 19.22 30.61
CA SER A 198 22.70 18.84 31.67
C SER A 198 22.09 18.70 33.07
N ARG A 199 20.84 19.15 33.26
CA ARG A 199 20.12 19.16 34.54
C ARG A 199 19.00 18.12 34.60
N LEU A 200 18.66 17.45 33.49
CA LEU A 200 17.61 16.43 33.45
C LEU A 200 18.01 15.19 34.25
N SER A 201 17.03 14.54 34.90
CA SER A 201 17.26 13.29 35.63
C SER A 201 17.21 12.04 34.74
N PHE A 202 16.73 12.21 33.50
CA PHE A 202 16.59 11.17 32.48
C PHE A 202 17.31 11.58 31.19
N GLN A 203 17.50 10.61 30.28
CA GLN A 203 18.06 10.86 28.96
C GLN A 203 16.92 10.90 27.92
N PRO A 204 16.67 12.04 27.24
CA PRO A 204 15.68 12.08 26.17
C PRO A 204 16.12 11.22 24.98
N ALA A 205 15.14 10.74 24.21
CA ALA A 205 15.38 9.90 23.03
C ALA A 205 16.16 10.67 21.95
N ALA A 206 15.80 11.94 21.74
CA ALA A 206 16.51 12.85 20.86
C ALA A 206 16.28 14.32 21.23
N VAL A 207 17.13 15.20 20.73
CA VAL A 207 16.94 16.65 20.76
C VAL A 207 16.96 17.19 19.33
N VAL A 208 15.98 18.04 19.02
CA VAL A 208 15.76 18.66 17.72
C VAL A 208 16.29 20.10 17.73
N ALA A 209 16.82 20.56 16.59
CA ALA A 209 17.06 21.97 16.33
C ALA A 209 16.40 22.42 15.04
N GLU A 210 15.71 23.56 15.11
CA GLU A 210 15.11 24.26 13.98
C GLU A 210 15.72 25.67 13.87
N SER A 211 16.56 26.00 12.90
CA SER A 211 17.14 25.16 11.84
C SER A 211 18.67 25.33 11.82
N MET A 212 19.39 24.52 11.05
CA MET A 212 20.86 24.55 10.92
C MET A 212 21.34 25.42 9.75
N ILE A 213 20.82 25.17 8.54
CA ILE A 213 21.26 25.86 7.31
C ILE A 213 20.08 26.57 6.66
N ASN A 214 19.02 25.82 6.36
CA ASN A 214 17.84 26.30 5.65
C ASN A 214 16.74 26.63 6.66
N GLY A 215 16.47 27.92 6.86
CA GLY A 215 15.44 28.43 7.76
C GLY A 215 14.15 28.80 7.05
N TYR A 216 13.09 28.93 7.85
CA TYR A 216 11.79 29.42 7.43
C TYR A 216 11.32 30.52 8.37
N ASP A 217 10.80 31.60 7.79
CA ASP A 217 10.19 32.71 8.50
C ASP A 217 8.68 32.65 8.28
N ALA A 218 7.95 32.21 9.30
CA ALA A 218 6.50 32.06 9.28
C ALA A 218 5.75 33.40 9.15
N ALA A 219 6.34 34.52 9.60
CA ALA A 219 5.69 35.82 9.53
C ALA A 219 5.66 36.37 8.09
N PHE A 220 6.65 36.02 7.27
CA PHE A 220 6.75 36.43 5.87
C PHE A 220 6.51 35.31 4.86
N ASP A 221 6.21 34.10 5.33
CA ASP A 221 6.08 32.88 4.53
C ASP A 221 7.27 32.72 3.55
N SER A 222 8.48 32.76 4.09
CA SER A 222 9.70 32.83 3.27
C SER A 222 10.83 31.95 3.78
N TYR A 223 11.58 31.37 2.84
CA TYR A 223 12.74 30.52 3.11
C TYR A 223 14.03 31.34 3.06
N TYR A 224 14.97 31.10 3.97
CA TYR A 224 16.25 31.82 4.03
C TYR A 224 17.42 30.91 4.42
N GLN A 225 18.64 31.38 4.17
CA GLN A 225 19.88 30.73 4.61
C GLN A 225 20.35 31.37 5.92
N ARG A 226 20.68 30.54 6.91
CA ARG A 226 21.27 31.01 8.18
C ARG A 226 22.68 31.55 7.97
N THR A 227 23.10 32.44 8.86
CA THR A 227 24.48 32.95 8.84
C THR A 227 25.44 31.89 9.36
N ALA A 228 26.71 31.93 8.93
CA ALA A 228 27.73 31.01 9.40
C ALA A 228 27.91 31.03 10.94
N ALA A 229 27.68 32.19 11.58
CA ALA A 229 27.75 32.31 13.03
C ALA A 229 26.59 31.57 13.71
N ASP A 230 25.38 31.69 13.18
CA ASP A 230 24.20 30.99 13.71
C ASP A 230 24.30 29.48 13.51
N THR A 231 24.73 29.04 12.33
CA THR A 231 24.97 27.62 12.03
C THR A 231 26.03 27.04 12.95
N GLN A 232 27.14 27.77 13.20
CA GLN A 232 28.17 27.32 14.14
C GLN A 232 27.62 27.19 15.56
N TRP A 233 26.81 28.16 16.01
CA TRP A 233 26.21 28.11 17.34
C TRP A 233 25.28 26.89 17.52
N VAL A 234 24.40 26.61 16.54
CA VAL A 234 23.52 25.43 16.59
C VAL A 234 24.34 24.14 16.56
N ASN A 235 25.35 24.06 15.69
CA ASN A 235 26.25 22.91 15.63
C ASN A 235 26.93 22.67 16.98
N ASP A 236 27.46 23.70 17.64
CA ASP A 236 28.15 23.55 18.93
C ASP A 236 27.19 23.03 20.01
N ARG A 237 25.94 23.52 20.06
CA ARG A 237 24.91 23.01 20.98
C ARG A 237 24.55 21.55 20.70
N LEU A 238 24.33 21.18 19.44
CA LEU A 238 24.04 19.79 19.09
C LEU A 238 25.24 18.85 19.32
N ARG A 239 26.48 19.36 19.27
CA ARG A 239 27.65 18.57 19.68
C ARG A 239 27.67 18.32 21.19
N GLU A 240 27.24 19.28 22.01
CA GLU A 240 27.06 19.07 23.46
C GLU A 240 25.98 18.00 23.72
N VAL A 241 24.87 18.01 22.96
CA VAL A 241 23.84 16.95 23.01
C VAL A 241 24.43 15.57 22.71
N GLN A 242 25.17 15.45 21.61
CA GLN A 242 25.81 14.19 21.22
C GLN A 242 26.84 13.71 22.23
N GLN A 243 27.56 14.62 22.89
CA GLN A 243 28.50 14.29 23.96
C GLN A 243 27.80 13.73 25.20
N ALA A 244 26.54 14.10 25.44
CA ALA A 244 25.69 13.50 26.47
C ALA A 244 25.09 12.14 26.03
N GLY A 245 25.44 11.64 24.84
CA GLY A 245 24.95 10.36 24.31
C GLY A 245 23.55 10.43 23.70
N ILE A 246 23.00 11.63 23.50
CA ILE A 246 21.65 11.85 22.98
C ILE A 246 21.71 12.06 21.45
N GLU A 247 20.73 11.53 20.72
CA GLU A 247 20.61 11.77 19.29
C GLU A 247 20.29 13.25 19.00
N ALA A 248 20.97 13.82 18.00
CA ALA A 248 20.73 15.18 17.54
C ALA A 248 20.06 15.16 16.16
N ILE A 249 18.83 15.67 16.11
CA ILE A 249 18.01 15.79 14.91
C ILE A 249 17.99 17.26 14.46
N VAL A 250 18.03 17.50 13.15
CA VAL A 250 17.92 18.83 12.56
C VAL A 250 16.73 18.87 11.62
N ILE A 251 15.82 19.81 11.85
CA ILE A 251 14.76 20.16 10.90
C ILE A 251 15.19 21.42 10.15
N ASP A 252 15.30 21.28 8.83
CA ASP A 252 15.62 22.36 7.90
C ASP A 252 14.47 22.50 6.89
N TYR A 253 14.27 23.70 6.35
CA TYR A 253 13.09 23.99 5.54
C TYR A 253 13.43 24.38 4.10
N LEU A 254 12.80 23.72 3.15
CA LEU A 254 12.86 24.05 1.72
C LEU A 254 11.47 23.83 1.08
N PRO A 255 11.11 24.56 0.01
CA PRO A 255 9.85 24.35 -0.72
C PRO A 255 9.67 22.91 -1.20
N SER A 256 8.41 22.47 -1.34
CA SER A 256 8.05 21.09 -1.71
C SER A 256 8.35 20.72 -3.14
N GLU A 257 8.39 21.71 -4.00
CA GLU A 257 8.77 21.58 -5.40
C GLU A 257 10.28 21.35 -5.58
N ARG A 258 11.10 21.47 -4.52
CA ARG A 258 12.58 21.36 -4.57
C ARG A 258 13.09 20.06 -3.94
N GLN A 259 12.56 18.91 -4.38
CA GLN A 259 12.88 17.60 -3.80
C GLN A 259 14.38 17.24 -3.87
N GLU A 260 15.05 17.48 -5.00
CA GLU A 260 16.49 17.18 -5.14
C GLU A 260 17.34 18.03 -4.18
N ASP A 261 16.98 19.29 -3.97
CA ASP A 261 17.66 20.16 -3.02
C ASP A 261 17.43 19.70 -1.57
N ARG A 262 16.24 19.19 -1.24
CA ARG A 262 15.97 18.56 0.07
C ARG A 262 16.83 17.33 0.29
N ILE A 263 17.00 16.48 -0.72
CA ILE A 263 17.89 15.31 -0.64
C ILE A 263 19.34 15.75 -0.43
N ALA A 264 19.83 16.74 -1.18
CA ALA A 264 21.18 17.27 -1.03
C ALA A 264 21.41 17.89 0.37
N ALA A 265 20.43 18.63 0.89
CA ALA A 265 20.49 19.18 2.26
C ALA A 265 20.50 18.08 3.32
N ALA A 266 19.72 17.00 3.15
CA ALA A 266 19.74 15.84 4.05
C ALA A 266 21.10 15.13 4.04
N GLN A 267 21.72 14.96 2.87
CA GLN A 267 23.08 14.42 2.75
C GLN A 267 24.11 15.28 3.50
N GLN A 268 24.00 16.61 3.40
CA GLN A 268 24.89 17.53 4.09
C GLN A 268 24.77 17.40 5.61
N LEU A 269 23.55 17.35 6.15
CA LEU A 269 23.31 17.17 7.59
C LEU A 269 23.80 15.79 8.08
N LEU A 270 23.63 14.74 7.29
CA LEU A 270 24.18 13.41 7.58
C LEU A 270 25.71 13.41 7.61
N ALA A 271 26.36 14.15 6.71
CA ALA A 271 27.81 14.32 6.71
C ALA A 271 28.31 15.12 7.92
N MET A 272 27.49 16.06 8.43
CA MET A 272 27.74 16.74 9.70
C MET A 272 27.52 15.83 10.91
N GLY A 273 26.89 14.66 10.73
CA GLY A 273 26.65 13.67 11.77
C GLY A 273 25.35 13.90 12.54
N PHE A 274 24.38 14.60 11.96
CA PHE A 274 23.05 14.81 12.52
C PHE A 274 22.00 14.01 11.74
N THR A 275 20.90 13.63 12.39
CA THR A 275 19.75 13.02 11.74
C THR A 275 18.95 14.12 11.03
N PRO A 276 18.79 14.08 9.69
CA PRO A 276 18.08 15.12 8.96
C PRO A 276 16.57 14.91 8.98
N TYR A 277 15.83 16.02 8.91
CA TYR A 277 14.49 16.06 8.34
C TYR A 277 14.27 17.37 7.57
N LEU A 278 13.88 17.26 6.30
CA LEU A 278 13.71 18.39 5.38
C LEU A 278 12.28 18.43 4.87
N SER A 279 11.52 19.47 5.19
CA SER A 279 10.13 19.64 4.73
C SER A 279 9.81 21.11 4.44
N ASN A 280 8.54 21.42 4.14
CA ASN A 280 8.06 22.78 3.98
C ASN A 280 8.00 23.48 5.36
N GLY A 281 7.91 24.82 5.34
CA GLY A 281 7.96 25.63 6.56
C GLY A 281 6.88 25.32 7.62
N MET A 282 5.77 24.69 7.20
CA MET A 282 4.64 24.34 8.06
C MET A 282 4.57 22.85 8.42
N LEU A 283 5.52 22.04 7.93
CA LEU A 283 5.57 20.58 8.15
C LEU A 283 4.29 19.84 7.71
N THR A 284 3.56 20.37 6.73
CA THR A 284 2.32 19.78 6.19
C THR A 284 2.55 18.85 5.02
N ASP A 285 3.79 18.82 4.51
CA ASP A 285 4.22 18.02 3.36
C ASP A 285 5.21 16.96 3.82
N VAL A 286 5.20 15.80 3.16
CA VAL A 286 6.13 14.72 3.56
C VAL A 286 7.55 15.09 3.12
N GLY A 287 8.47 15.01 4.08
CA GLY A 287 9.85 15.44 3.92
C GLY A 287 10.86 14.33 3.59
N VAL A 288 12.14 14.72 3.65
CA VAL A 288 13.30 13.85 3.46
C VAL A 288 14.04 13.67 4.78
N SER A 289 14.26 12.43 5.21
CA SER A 289 15.12 12.07 6.35
C SER A 289 16.34 11.28 5.86
N THR A 290 16.79 10.24 6.59
CA THR A 290 17.73 9.24 6.07
C THR A 290 17.14 8.37 4.96
N VAL A 291 15.83 8.49 4.77
CA VAL A 291 15.03 7.93 3.68
C VAL A 291 14.05 9.01 3.20
N TYR A 292 13.53 8.84 1.99
CA TYR A 292 12.42 9.64 1.50
C TYR A 292 11.44 8.76 0.72
N PRO A 293 10.12 8.98 0.88
CA PRO A 293 9.11 8.21 0.18
C PRO A 293 9.23 8.41 -1.33
N VAL A 294 8.93 7.35 -2.07
CA VAL A 294 8.78 7.40 -3.51
C VAL A 294 7.32 7.79 -3.79
N PRO A 295 7.06 8.86 -4.58
CA PRO A 295 5.69 9.24 -4.93
C PRO A 295 5.01 8.08 -5.67
N ARG A 296 3.94 7.53 -5.09
CA ARG A 296 3.21 6.39 -5.65
C ARG A 296 1.77 6.72 -6.01
N ARG A 297 1.26 7.89 -5.64
CA ARG A 297 -0.14 8.23 -5.93
C ARG A 297 -0.28 8.75 -7.35
N VAL A 298 -1.35 8.34 -8.03
CA VAL A 298 -1.82 8.98 -9.26
C VAL A 298 -3.18 9.59 -8.95
N LEU A 299 -3.23 10.92 -8.85
CA LEU A 299 -4.46 11.65 -8.60
C LEU A 299 -5.32 11.61 -9.86
N VAL A 300 -6.57 11.17 -9.76
CA VAL A 300 -7.46 11.11 -10.91
C VAL A 300 -8.79 11.74 -10.54
N PHE A 301 -9.14 12.81 -11.25
CA PHE A 301 -10.38 13.51 -10.99
C PHE A 301 -11.58 12.79 -11.61
N PHE A 302 -12.67 12.74 -10.85
CA PHE A 302 -14.01 12.39 -11.34
C PHE A 302 -15.04 13.40 -10.81
N ASN A 303 -16.25 13.38 -11.35
CA ASN A 303 -17.35 14.22 -10.87
C ASN A 303 -18.32 13.40 -10.00
N GLY A 304 -18.37 13.69 -8.70
CA GLY A 304 -19.24 13.01 -7.74
C GLY A 304 -20.73 13.23 -7.95
N ASP A 305 -21.14 14.30 -8.66
CA ASP A 305 -22.54 14.51 -9.02
C ASP A 305 -23.02 13.56 -10.12
N GLN A 306 -22.07 12.96 -10.86
CA GLN A 306 -22.35 12.06 -11.97
C GLN A 306 -22.19 10.58 -11.60
N TYR A 307 -21.30 10.27 -10.65
CA TYR A 307 -20.92 8.89 -10.34
C TYR A 307 -20.84 8.63 -8.83
N LEU A 308 -21.35 7.48 -8.40
CA LEU A 308 -20.94 6.87 -7.13
C LEU A 308 -19.46 6.46 -7.25
N LYS A 309 -18.64 6.64 -6.19
CA LYS A 309 -17.17 6.46 -6.18
C LYS A 309 -16.61 5.20 -6.90
N LYS A 310 -17.38 4.11 -6.98
CA LYS A 310 -16.98 2.83 -7.61
C LYS A 310 -17.25 2.75 -9.11
N LEU A 311 -18.05 3.66 -9.66
CA LEU A 311 -18.48 3.72 -11.06
C LEU A 311 -17.68 4.66 -11.98
N PRO A 312 -16.94 5.69 -11.54
CA PRO A 312 -16.30 6.61 -12.46
C PRO A 312 -15.16 5.94 -13.22
N PRO A 313 -14.76 6.49 -14.39
CA PRO A 313 -13.66 5.97 -15.20
C PRO A 313 -12.34 5.77 -14.45
N CYS A 314 -12.07 6.61 -13.43
CA CYS A 314 -10.94 6.44 -12.52
C CYS A 314 -10.86 5.04 -11.93
N HIS A 315 -11.92 4.63 -11.22
CA HIS A 315 -11.97 3.35 -10.52
C HIS A 315 -12.18 2.19 -11.49
N ARG A 316 -13.00 2.41 -12.53
CA ARG A 316 -13.41 1.34 -13.44
C ARG A 316 -12.35 0.93 -14.46
N PHE A 317 -11.53 1.87 -14.93
CA PHE A 317 -10.64 1.63 -16.07
C PHE A 317 -9.17 1.94 -15.78
N LEU A 318 -8.87 3.07 -15.12
CA LEU A 318 -7.48 3.46 -14.87
C LEU A 318 -6.86 2.73 -13.68
N ALA A 319 -7.64 2.44 -12.64
CA ALA A 319 -7.13 1.84 -11.41
C ALA A 319 -6.35 0.53 -11.66
N VAL A 320 -6.82 -0.35 -12.55
CA VAL A 320 -6.11 -1.60 -12.91
C VAL A 320 -4.73 -1.33 -13.52
N LEU A 321 -4.62 -0.30 -14.36
CA LEU A 321 -3.36 0.07 -15.02
C LEU A 321 -2.37 0.62 -14.00
N ILE A 322 -2.87 1.50 -13.13
CA ILE A 322 -2.10 2.17 -12.07
C ILE A 322 -1.62 1.13 -11.04
N GLU A 323 -2.50 0.24 -10.58
CA GLU A 323 -2.16 -0.88 -9.69
C GLU A 323 -1.09 -1.79 -10.28
N TYR A 324 -1.26 -2.19 -11.55
CA TYR A 324 -0.29 -3.05 -12.24
C TYR A 324 1.10 -2.40 -12.30
N ALA A 325 1.19 -1.09 -12.51
CA ALA A 325 2.46 -0.36 -12.52
C ALA A 325 3.06 -0.14 -11.11
N GLY A 326 2.39 -0.60 -10.04
CA GLY A 326 2.83 -0.43 -8.66
C GLY A 326 2.45 0.91 -8.03
N TYR A 327 1.63 1.71 -8.70
CA TYR A 327 1.13 2.98 -8.21
C TYR A 327 -0.24 2.80 -7.53
N VAL A 328 -0.70 3.83 -6.83
CA VAL A 328 -1.97 3.85 -6.10
C VAL A 328 -2.92 4.83 -6.78
N PRO A 329 -4.07 4.38 -7.30
CA PRO A 329 -5.08 5.28 -7.84
C PRO A 329 -5.73 6.07 -6.70
N ASP A 330 -5.71 7.39 -6.82
CA ASP A 330 -6.33 8.32 -5.88
C ASP A 330 -7.49 9.03 -6.60
N CYS A 331 -8.66 8.37 -6.62
CA CYS A 331 -9.86 8.92 -7.25
C CYS A 331 -10.45 10.04 -6.38
N PHE A 332 -10.35 11.28 -6.86
CA PHE A 332 -10.76 12.47 -6.12
C PHE A 332 -11.95 13.18 -6.78
N ASP A 333 -12.95 13.56 -5.98
CA ASP A 333 -14.11 14.29 -6.49
C ASP A 333 -13.73 15.75 -6.78
N VAL A 334 -13.83 16.13 -8.05
CA VAL A 334 -13.50 17.47 -8.54
C VAL A 334 -14.32 18.57 -7.86
N ASN A 335 -15.50 18.24 -7.32
CA ASN A 335 -16.32 19.18 -6.57
C ASN A 335 -15.70 19.61 -5.24
N GLN A 336 -14.70 18.87 -4.75
CA GLN A 336 -13.97 19.14 -3.51
C GLN A 336 -12.54 19.68 -3.76
N VAL A 337 -12.20 20.06 -4.99
CA VAL A 337 -10.82 20.44 -5.35
C VAL A 337 -10.29 21.65 -4.58
N SER A 338 -11.17 22.52 -4.06
CA SER A 338 -10.77 23.67 -3.23
C SER A 338 -10.21 23.29 -1.86
N SER A 339 -10.53 22.09 -1.35
CA SER A 339 -9.96 21.56 -0.11
C SER A 339 -8.79 20.61 -0.34
N LEU A 340 -8.41 20.36 -1.60
CA LEU A 340 -7.29 19.48 -1.92
C LEU A 340 -5.97 20.18 -1.58
N HIS A 341 -5.24 19.60 -0.64
CA HIS A 341 -3.85 19.92 -0.39
C HIS A 341 -2.94 19.09 -1.31
N PHE A 342 -2.36 19.71 -2.33
CA PHE A 342 -1.46 19.03 -3.26
C PHE A 342 -0.02 19.04 -2.74
N ASP A 343 0.44 17.88 -2.28
CA ASP A 343 1.82 17.59 -1.88
C ASP A 343 2.56 16.83 -3.00
N PRO A 344 3.53 17.46 -3.70
CA PRO A 344 4.25 16.81 -4.81
C PRO A 344 5.07 15.59 -4.37
N ALA A 345 5.40 15.43 -3.08
CA ALA A 345 6.09 14.24 -2.58
C ALA A 345 5.20 12.98 -2.56
N LYS A 346 3.88 13.14 -2.65
CA LYS A 346 2.92 12.01 -2.66
C LYS A 346 2.58 11.54 -4.08
N TYR A 347 2.55 12.45 -5.05
CA TYR A 347 1.97 12.23 -6.37
C TYR A 347 3.02 12.07 -7.48
N ALA A 348 2.95 10.97 -8.23
CA ALA A 348 3.74 10.76 -9.45
C ALA A 348 3.06 11.30 -10.71
N GLY A 349 1.72 11.46 -10.68
CA GLY A 349 0.97 11.97 -11.81
C GLY A 349 -0.45 12.42 -11.45
N VAL A 350 -1.04 13.19 -12.35
CA VAL A 350 -2.41 13.70 -12.24
C VAL A 350 -3.16 13.44 -13.55
N VAL A 351 -4.38 12.91 -13.46
CA VAL A 351 -5.22 12.59 -14.61
C VAL A 351 -6.54 13.36 -14.53
N TYR A 352 -6.90 13.99 -15.64
CA TYR A 352 -8.14 14.71 -15.83
C TYR A 352 -9.00 13.96 -16.83
N TRP A 353 -9.92 13.12 -16.34
CA TRP A 353 -10.93 12.47 -17.17
C TRP A 353 -12.30 13.03 -16.81
N LEU A 354 -12.54 14.27 -17.25
CA LEU A 354 -13.65 15.11 -16.86
C LEU A 354 -14.40 15.62 -18.10
N ALA A 355 -15.68 15.93 -17.92
CA ALA A 355 -16.44 16.66 -18.92
C ALA A 355 -15.92 18.11 -19.04
N GLN A 356 -16.08 18.73 -20.21
CA GLN A 356 -15.62 20.09 -20.48
C GLN A 356 -16.16 21.11 -19.46
N SER A 357 -17.40 20.92 -19.00
CA SER A 357 -18.05 21.80 -18.01
C SER A 357 -17.31 21.92 -16.67
N ASN A 358 -16.54 20.90 -16.26
CA ASN A 358 -15.79 20.93 -15.01
C ASN A 358 -14.61 21.91 -15.06
N TYR A 359 -14.07 22.22 -16.24
CA TYR A 359 -12.96 23.18 -16.40
C TYR A 359 -13.39 24.64 -16.26
N THR A 360 -14.63 24.91 -15.84
CA THR A 360 -15.07 26.25 -15.41
C THR A 360 -14.70 26.55 -13.95
N ASN A 361 -14.32 25.54 -13.17
CA ASN A 361 -13.90 25.69 -11.78
C ASN A 361 -12.51 26.34 -11.69
N THR A 362 -12.43 27.52 -11.08
CA THR A 362 -11.18 28.28 -10.95
C THR A 362 -10.13 27.59 -10.08
N SER A 363 -10.54 26.84 -9.06
CA SER A 363 -9.63 26.08 -8.19
C SER A 363 -8.99 24.91 -8.97
N LEU A 364 -9.77 24.24 -9.83
CA LEU A 364 -9.25 23.21 -10.72
C LEU A 364 -8.26 23.80 -11.74
N ILE A 365 -8.58 24.94 -12.36
CA ILE A 365 -7.66 25.60 -13.31
C ILE A 365 -6.33 25.98 -12.61
N ALA A 366 -6.41 26.58 -11.41
CA ALA A 366 -5.22 26.95 -10.64
C ALA A 366 -4.36 25.74 -10.28
N LEU A 367 -5.00 24.61 -9.91
CA LEU A 367 -4.30 23.36 -9.68
C LEU A 367 -3.63 22.83 -10.95
N ILE A 368 -4.34 22.81 -12.09
CA ILE A 368 -3.75 22.39 -13.38
C ILE A 368 -2.51 23.22 -13.70
N GLU A 369 -2.60 24.55 -13.57
CA GLU A 369 -1.46 25.44 -13.83
C GLU A 369 -0.28 25.18 -12.88
N ARG A 370 -0.54 24.85 -11.61
CA ARG A 370 0.49 24.47 -10.63
C ARG A 370 1.14 23.14 -10.99
N VAL A 371 0.34 22.11 -11.29
CA VAL A 371 0.83 20.76 -11.61
C VAL A 371 1.67 20.78 -12.88
N LEU A 372 1.26 21.50 -13.93
CA LEU A 372 2.03 21.63 -15.17
C LEU A 372 3.42 22.27 -14.99
N GLN A 373 3.65 22.96 -13.86
CA GLN A 373 4.93 23.58 -13.50
C GLN A 373 5.73 22.76 -12.47
N THR A 374 5.13 21.70 -11.92
CA THR A 374 5.74 20.89 -10.87
C THR A 374 6.64 19.83 -11.50
N GLU A 375 7.94 19.89 -11.18
CA GLU A 375 8.90 18.90 -11.66
C GLU A 375 8.59 17.51 -11.09
N GLY A 376 8.78 16.47 -11.90
CA GLY A 376 8.53 15.08 -11.49
C GLY A 376 7.06 14.65 -11.51
N VAL A 377 6.10 15.56 -11.71
CA VAL A 377 4.67 15.23 -11.80
C VAL A 377 4.16 15.40 -13.23
N ARG A 378 3.62 14.34 -13.82
CA ARG A 378 3.04 14.40 -15.18
C ARG A 378 1.52 14.54 -15.15
N SER A 379 0.98 15.21 -16.16
CA SER A 379 -0.46 15.43 -16.37
C SER A 379 -0.95 14.65 -17.58
N LEU A 380 -2.08 13.95 -17.44
CA LEU A 380 -2.75 13.27 -18.54
C LEU A 380 -4.20 13.76 -18.64
N PHE A 381 -4.59 14.26 -19.81
CA PHE A 381 -5.97 14.64 -20.10
C PHE A 381 -6.61 13.56 -20.96
N ILE A 382 -7.76 13.03 -20.52
CA ILE A 382 -8.50 11.98 -21.23
C ILE A 382 -9.91 12.47 -21.49
N GLY A 383 -10.34 12.34 -22.75
CA GLY A 383 -11.70 12.66 -23.16
C GLY A 383 -11.87 14.10 -23.62
N GLU A 384 -12.78 14.82 -22.95
CA GLU A 384 -13.05 16.23 -23.22
C GLU A 384 -11.96 17.14 -22.62
N LEU A 385 -11.63 18.20 -23.34
CA LEU A 385 -10.59 19.18 -22.97
C LEU A 385 -11.21 20.52 -22.55
N PRO A 386 -10.45 21.35 -21.79
CA PRO A 386 -10.87 22.71 -21.47
C PRO A 386 -11.20 23.53 -22.73
N ASP A 387 -12.19 24.43 -22.65
CA ASP A 387 -12.51 25.39 -23.70
C ASP A 387 -11.80 26.75 -23.52
N ASN A 388 -11.21 26.99 -22.35
CA ASN A 388 -10.43 28.18 -22.07
C ASN A 388 -9.18 28.23 -22.99
N ARG A 389 -9.13 29.25 -23.84
CA ARG A 389 -8.06 29.43 -24.82
C ARG A 389 -6.66 29.47 -24.21
N THR A 390 -6.48 30.18 -23.10
CA THR A 390 -5.16 30.31 -22.45
C THR A 390 -4.70 28.96 -21.91
N LEU A 391 -5.60 28.19 -21.30
CA LEU A 391 -5.29 26.85 -20.82
C LEU A 391 -4.98 25.90 -21.99
N LEU A 392 -5.77 25.92 -23.07
CA LEU A 392 -5.48 25.13 -24.28
C LEU A 392 -4.11 25.45 -24.88
N GLU A 393 -3.75 26.73 -24.98
CA GLU A 393 -2.44 27.15 -25.49
C GLU A 393 -1.29 26.65 -24.59
N ARG A 394 -1.47 26.63 -23.25
CA ARG A 394 -0.53 26.00 -22.31
C ARG A 394 -0.41 24.49 -22.51
N LEU A 395 -1.51 23.82 -22.86
CA LEU A 395 -1.51 22.41 -23.26
C LEU A 395 -1.02 22.18 -24.70
N HIS A 396 -0.47 23.20 -25.36
CA HIS A 396 0.00 23.14 -26.76
C HIS A 396 -1.08 22.83 -27.80
N LEU A 397 -2.34 23.12 -27.48
CA LEU A 397 -3.51 22.86 -28.32
C LEU A 397 -4.27 24.15 -28.64
N GLN A 398 -5.05 24.09 -29.73
CA GLN A 398 -6.07 25.08 -30.05
C GLN A 398 -7.33 24.36 -30.51
N ALA A 399 -8.49 24.87 -30.09
CA ALA A 399 -9.78 24.38 -30.54
C ALA A 399 -9.99 24.71 -32.03
N ALA A 400 -10.55 23.76 -32.77
CA ALA A 400 -10.96 23.90 -34.16
C ALA A 400 -12.43 23.47 -34.33
N ASP A 401 -12.92 23.41 -35.57
CA ASP A 401 -14.29 22.96 -35.86
C ASP A 401 -14.49 21.47 -35.56
N ASN A 402 -15.70 21.07 -35.16
CA ASN A 402 -16.06 19.67 -34.90
C ASN A 402 -15.80 18.74 -36.09
N TYR A 403 -15.47 17.47 -35.80
CA TYR A 403 -15.29 16.45 -36.82
C TYR A 403 -16.59 16.09 -37.56
N GLN A 404 -16.50 15.79 -38.87
CA GLN A 404 -17.66 15.50 -39.72
C GLN A 404 -17.66 14.08 -40.34
N GLY A 405 -18.71 13.30 -40.08
CA GLY A 405 -18.91 11.99 -40.69
C GLY A 405 -18.05 10.88 -40.08
N ARG A 406 -17.57 9.94 -40.89
CA ARG A 406 -16.79 8.81 -40.39
C ARG A 406 -15.39 9.25 -39.98
N LEU A 407 -14.93 8.82 -38.81
CA LEU A 407 -13.56 9.06 -38.33
C LEU A 407 -12.62 7.92 -38.73
N THR A 408 -11.36 8.28 -39.00
CA THR A 408 -10.26 7.37 -39.28
C THR A 408 -9.00 7.83 -38.56
N THR A 409 -8.06 6.93 -38.35
CA THR A 409 -6.77 7.22 -37.69
C THR A 409 -5.60 6.85 -38.59
N ASN A 410 -4.45 7.48 -38.34
CA ASN A 410 -3.17 7.08 -38.94
C ASN A 410 -2.58 5.76 -38.38
N LEU A 411 -3.12 5.25 -37.26
CA LEU A 411 -2.75 3.95 -36.72
C LEU A 411 -3.12 2.81 -37.68
N SER A 412 -2.16 1.92 -37.93
CA SER A 412 -2.29 0.80 -38.86
C SER A 412 -3.26 -0.29 -38.36
N GLN A 413 -3.36 -0.48 -37.05
CA GLN A 413 -4.37 -1.30 -36.38
C GLN A 413 -4.79 -0.63 -35.07
N LEU A 414 -6.08 -0.38 -34.92
CA LEU A 414 -6.69 -0.07 -33.63
C LEU A 414 -7.12 -1.38 -32.95
N GLY A 415 -7.20 -1.37 -31.63
CA GLY A 415 -7.80 -2.48 -30.90
C GLY A 415 -9.27 -2.69 -31.31
N TYR A 416 -10.00 -1.60 -31.55
CA TYR A 416 -11.42 -1.60 -31.93
C TYR A 416 -11.76 -0.49 -32.94
N ARG A 417 -12.95 -0.57 -33.55
CA ARG A 417 -13.38 0.39 -34.59
C ARG A 417 -13.62 1.77 -34.00
N MET A 418 -13.15 2.81 -34.71
CA MET A 418 -13.46 4.21 -34.40
C MET A 418 -14.97 4.49 -34.41
N PRO A 419 -15.45 5.41 -33.55
CA PRO A 419 -16.81 5.92 -33.62
C PRO A 419 -17.06 6.68 -34.94
N THR A 420 -18.32 6.74 -35.35
CA THR A 420 -18.79 7.54 -36.51
C THR A 420 -19.45 8.82 -36.03
N SER A 421 -18.98 10.01 -36.47
CA SER A 421 -19.43 11.33 -35.99
C SER A 421 -20.78 11.81 -36.55
N THR A 422 -21.67 10.92 -36.95
CA THR A 422 -23.00 11.31 -37.46
C THR A 422 -24.06 11.46 -36.36
N LEU A 423 -23.77 11.05 -35.12
CA LEU A 423 -24.72 11.09 -33.99
C LEU A 423 -24.25 11.97 -32.81
N ASN A 424 -22.94 12.18 -32.64
CA ASN A 424 -22.37 12.98 -31.54
C ASN A 424 -21.51 14.12 -32.10
N VAL A 425 -21.60 15.30 -31.47
CA VAL A 425 -20.72 16.44 -31.75
C VAL A 425 -19.36 16.16 -31.09
N THR A 426 -18.35 15.82 -31.89
CA THR A 426 -16.98 15.58 -31.39
C THR A 426 -16.09 16.79 -31.69
N PRO A 427 -15.66 17.55 -30.66
CA PRO A 427 -14.72 18.65 -30.83
C PRO A 427 -13.40 18.18 -31.43
N ARG A 428 -12.82 18.99 -32.32
CA ARG A 428 -11.50 18.75 -32.89
C ARG A 428 -10.51 19.73 -32.32
N TYR A 429 -9.36 19.21 -31.91
CA TYR A 429 -8.23 20.02 -31.47
C TYR A 429 -7.07 19.83 -32.44
N VAL A 430 -6.30 20.90 -32.65
CA VAL A 430 -5.06 20.84 -33.43
C VAL A 430 -3.93 21.45 -32.60
N LEU A 431 -2.68 21.21 -32.99
CA LEU A 431 -1.55 21.80 -32.31
C LEU A 431 -1.60 23.34 -32.38
N ALA A 432 -1.32 23.99 -31.24
CA ALA A 432 -1.11 25.42 -31.19
C ALA A 432 0.19 25.82 -31.92
N PRO A 433 0.30 27.06 -32.43
CA PRO A 433 1.55 27.57 -32.98
C PRO A 433 2.71 27.41 -31.98
N GLY A 434 3.83 26.83 -32.42
CA GLY A 434 5.02 26.61 -31.59
C GLY A 434 5.02 25.31 -30.77
N ALA A 435 3.91 24.56 -30.73
CA ALA A 435 3.80 23.28 -30.02
C ALA A 435 4.91 22.26 -30.37
N LEU A 436 5.17 22.08 -31.67
CA LEU A 436 6.24 21.19 -32.15
C LEU A 436 7.63 21.64 -31.67
N ALA A 437 7.88 22.95 -31.60
CA ALA A 437 9.14 23.49 -31.10
C ALA A 437 9.27 23.34 -29.58
N ALA A 438 8.15 23.25 -28.86
CA ALA A 438 8.07 22.93 -27.44
C ALA A 438 8.14 21.41 -27.16
N GLY A 439 8.30 20.57 -28.19
CA GLY A 439 8.45 19.12 -28.05
C GLY A 439 7.15 18.33 -28.01
N ALA A 440 6.01 18.91 -28.38
CA ALA A 440 4.77 18.15 -28.53
C ALA A 440 4.82 17.22 -29.75
N GLU A 441 4.39 15.97 -29.59
CA GLU A 441 4.34 14.96 -30.64
C GLU A 441 2.93 14.35 -30.74
N VAL A 442 2.33 14.37 -31.92
CA VAL A 442 1.04 13.72 -32.19
C VAL A 442 1.31 12.29 -32.65
N LYS A 443 1.09 11.31 -31.76
CA LYS A 443 1.26 9.89 -32.08
C LYS A 443 0.08 9.35 -32.89
N VAL A 444 -1.12 9.80 -32.55
CA VAL A 444 -2.36 9.40 -33.24
C VAL A 444 -3.07 10.64 -33.77
N GLU A 445 -3.21 10.69 -35.09
CA GLU A 445 -4.01 11.70 -35.79
C GLU A 445 -5.38 11.11 -36.12
N ILE A 446 -6.44 11.87 -35.88
CA ILE A 446 -7.82 11.52 -36.29
C ILE A 446 -8.22 12.42 -37.46
N THR A 447 -8.69 11.81 -38.54
CA THR A 447 -9.16 12.47 -39.76
C THR A 447 -10.63 12.14 -40.01
N ASP A 448 -11.43 13.15 -40.33
CA ASP A 448 -12.84 12.99 -40.69
C ASP A 448 -13.08 12.73 -42.19
N ALA A 449 -14.35 12.53 -42.56
CA ALA A 449 -14.72 12.23 -43.95
C ALA A 449 -14.52 13.42 -44.92
N ALA A 450 -14.37 14.64 -44.39
CA ALA A 450 -14.07 15.84 -45.17
C ALA A 450 -12.54 16.08 -45.32
N GLY A 451 -11.71 15.23 -44.70
CA GLY A 451 -10.25 15.33 -44.74
C GLY A 451 -9.65 16.28 -43.69
N ASN A 452 -10.44 16.71 -42.70
CA ASN A 452 -9.93 17.52 -41.61
C ASN A 452 -9.26 16.62 -40.56
N SER A 453 -7.99 16.89 -40.28
CA SER A 453 -7.21 16.18 -39.25
C SER A 453 -7.17 16.95 -37.93
N GLY A 454 -6.98 16.22 -36.84
CA GLY A 454 -6.75 16.76 -35.50
C GLY A 454 -6.07 15.75 -34.58
N VAL A 455 -5.75 16.20 -33.39
CA VAL A 455 -5.05 15.44 -32.35
C VAL A 455 -5.98 14.37 -31.78
N GLY A 456 -5.59 13.10 -31.92
CA GLY A 456 -6.19 11.99 -31.20
C GLY A 456 -5.41 11.63 -29.94
N LEU A 457 -4.10 11.45 -30.09
CA LEU A 457 -3.18 11.19 -28.99
C LEU A 457 -1.94 12.07 -29.15
N MET A 458 -1.57 12.79 -28.09
CA MET A 458 -0.41 13.66 -28.06
C MET A 458 0.44 13.39 -26.82
N GLU A 459 1.74 13.33 -27.03
CA GLU A 459 2.77 13.23 -26.00
C GLU A 459 3.54 14.55 -25.90
N THR A 460 3.92 14.94 -24.69
CA THR A 460 4.64 16.17 -24.37
C THR A 460 5.57 15.93 -23.16
N ALA A 461 6.44 16.88 -22.84
CA ALA A 461 7.27 16.80 -21.65
C ALA A 461 6.48 16.85 -20.32
N TRP A 462 5.29 17.46 -20.31
CA TRP A 462 4.45 17.50 -19.10
C TRP A 462 3.51 16.29 -18.99
N GLY A 463 3.47 15.40 -19.98
CA GLY A 463 2.62 14.21 -20.02
C GLY A 463 1.89 14.11 -21.36
N GLY A 464 0.56 14.09 -21.40
CA GLY A 464 -0.14 13.94 -22.68
C GLY A 464 -1.65 14.13 -22.69
N VAL A 465 -2.21 13.86 -23.87
CA VAL A 465 -3.64 13.98 -24.17
C VAL A 465 -4.13 12.77 -24.94
N VAL A 466 -5.28 12.21 -24.54
CA VAL A 466 -6.06 11.22 -25.28
C VAL A 466 -7.45 11.80 -25.52
N ALA A 467 -7.78 12.09 -26.78
CA ALA A 467 -9.06 12.69 -27.16
C ALA A 467 -10.24 11.73 -26.98
N GLU A 468 -11.43 12.28 -26.74
CA GLU A 468 -12.70 11.56 -26.54
C GLU A 468 -12.99 10.44 -27.56
N ALA A 469 -12.62 10.64 -28.83
CA ALA A 469 -12.85 9.62 -29.85
C ALA A 469 -12.00 8.34 -29.69
N LEU A 470 -10.99 8.35 -28.83
CA LEU A 470 -10.09 7.21 -28.54
C LEU A 470 -10.26 6.63 -27.13
N THR A 471 -11.23 7.13 -26.35
CA THR A 471 -11.51 6.60 -25.00
C THR A 471 -12.23 5.25 -25.07
N VAL A 472 -12.60 4.72 -23.91
CA VAL A 472 -13.34 3.45 -23.79
C VAL A 472 -14.69 3.56 -24.52
N GLN A 473 -14.96 2.60 -25.39
CA GLN A 473 -16.21 2.48 -26.13
C GLN A 473 -17.10 1.42 -25.48
N GLU A 474 -18.36 1.78 -25.27
CA GLU A 474 -19.42 0.84 -24.92
C GLU A 474 -20.07 0.28 -26.19
N MET A 475 -20.15 -1.05 -26.28
CA MET A 475 -20.76 -1.76 -27.40
C MET A 475 -21.93 -2.63 -26.93
N MET A 476 -22.77 -3.04 -27.87
CA MET A 476 -23.94 -3.88 -27.56
C MET A 476 -23.58 -5.15 -26.76
N GLY A 477 -24.44 -5.48 -25.79
CA GLY A 477 -24.24 -6.62 -24.89
C GLY A 477 -23.19 -6.36 -23.81
N ASP A 478 -23.19 -5.15 -23.24
CA ASP A 478 -22.35 -4.70 -22.12
C ASP A 478 -20.85 -4.88 -22.35
N ARG A 479 -20.40 -4.77 -23.61
CA ARG A 479 -18.99 -4.94 -23.97
C ARG A 479 -18.27 -3.60 -23.92
N MET A 480 -17.33 -3.48 -23.00
CA MET A 480 -16.47 -2.30 -22.87
C MET A 480 -15.10 -2.56 -23.49
N ARG A 481 -14.61 -1.62 -24.31
CA ARG A 481 -13.35 -1.76 -25.06
C ARG A 481 -12.52 -0.49 -25.06
N TRP A 482 -11.24 -0.59 -24.74
CA TRP A 482 -10.28 0.47 -25.08
C TRP A 482 -10.06 0.54 -26.58
N SER A 483 -10.01 1.74 -27.15
CA SER A 483 -9.68 1.94 -28.57
C SER A 483 -8.18 1.73 -28.86
N LEU A 484 -7.35 2.00 -27.85
CA LEU A 484 -5.89 1.90 -27.84
C LEU A 484 -5.41 0.80 -26.89
N ASP A 485 -4.12 0.45 -26.90
CA ASP A 485 -3.55 -0.35 -25.81
C ASP A 485 -3.38 0.55 -24.58
N PRO A 486 -4.11 0.30 -23.47
CA PRO A 486 -4.10 1.24 -22.35
C PRO A 486 -2.78 1.25 -21.57
N PHE A 487 -1.92 0.23 -21.68
CA PHE A 487 -0.60 0.24 -21.07
C PHE A 487 0.40 1.02 -21.92
N GLU A 488 0.44 0.73 -23.23
CA GLU A 488 1.46 1.27 -24.13
C GLU A 488 1.12 2.69 -24.63
N ASP A 489 -0.17 3.02 -24.81
CA ASP A 489 -0.59 4.28 -25.41
C ASP A 489 -1.17 5.27 -24.39
N VAL A 490 -1.78 4.79 -23.28
CA VAL A 490 -2.47 5.68 -22.32
C VAL A 490 -1.63 5.88 -21.05
N LEU A 491 -1.29 4.81 -20.34
CA LEU A 491 -0.53 4.91 -19.08
C LEU A 491 0.88 5.46 -19.31
N SER A 492 1.52 5.09 -20.43
CA SER A 492 2.87 5.54 -20.81
C SER A 492 3.01 7.06 -20.89
N LEU A 493 1.93 7.79 -21.18
CA LEU A 493 1.92 9.26 -21.23
C LEU A 493 2.16 9.92 -19.87
N LEU A 494 1.99 9.20 -18.77
CA LEU A 494 2.35 9.70 -17.44
C LEU A 494 3.85 9.56 -17.14
N HIS A 495 4.64 8.90 -18.02
CA HIS A 495 6.07 8.64 -17.85
C HIS A 495 6.43 8.19 -16.42
N LEU A 496 5.60 7.31 -15.86
CA LEU A 496 5.77 6.83 -14.50
C LEU A 496 7.12 6.10 -14.36
N PRO A 497 7.96 6.45 -13.38
CA PRO A 497 9.20 5.72 -13.14
C PRO A 497 8.98 4.23 -12.85
N ASP A 498 9.93 3.40 -13.28
CA ASP A 498 9.99 1.99 -12.87
C ASP A 498 10.30 1.89 -11.38
N ILE A 499 9.41 1.23 -10.63
CA ILE A 499 9.52 1.01 -9.18
C ILE A 499 9.33 -0.48 -8.84
N PRO A 500 9.82 -0.97 -7.69
CA PRO A 500 9.38 -2.24 -7.15
C PRO A 500 7.86 -2.22 -6.93
N VAL A 501 7.16 -3.20 -7.50
CA VAL A 501 5.70 -3.24 -7.55
C VAL A 501 5.16 -4.19 -6.49
N PRO A 502 4.45 -3.73 -5.44
CA PRO A 502 3.74 -4.62 -4.53
C PRO A 502 2.73 -5.49 -5.29
N ASP A 503 2.83 -6.80 -5.11
CA ASP A 503 2.02 -7.79 -5.82
C ASP A 503 1.22 -8.66 -4.85
N ILE A 504 -0.07 -8.83 -5.14
CA ILE A 504 -0.98 -9.71 -4.41
C ILE A 504 -1.50 -10.85 -5.28
N THR A 505 -0.91 -11.09 -6.45
CA THR A 505 -1.26 -12.21 -7.31
C THR A 505 -0.36 -13.43 -7.07
N THR A 506 0.76 -13.24 -6.36
CA THR A 506 1.81 -14.23 -6.13
C THR A 506 2.13 -14.37 -4.64
N GLU A 507 2.38 -15.61 -4.21
CA GLU A 507 2.87 -15.94 -2.88
C GLU A 507 3.94 -17.01 -3.00
N SER A 508 5.08 -16.82 -2.33
CA SER A 508 6.19 -17.79 -2.34
C SER A 508 6.61 -18.23 -3.75
N GLY A 509 6.62 -17.29 -4.70
CA GLY A 509 7.00 -17.53 -6.10
C GLY A 509 5.96 -18.23 -6.98
N ARG A 510 4.76 -18.55 -6.47
CA ARG A 510 3.68 -19.17 -7.26
C ARG A 510 2.43 -18.31 -7.26
N ARG A 511 1.61 -18.42 -8.31
CA ARG A 511 0.35 -17.70 -8.40
C ARG A 511 -0.59 -18.17 -7.28
N ILE A 512 -1.27 -17.24 -6.63
CA ILE A 512 -2.20 -17.54 -5.55
C ILE A 512 -3.43 -18.26 -6.12
N LEU A 513 -3.91 -19.26 -5.38
CA LEU A 513 -5.20 -19.94 -5.60
C LEU A 513 -6.10 -19.74 -4.38
N THR A 514 -7.27 -19.15 -4.59
CA THR A 514 -8.35 -19.09 -3.59
C THR A 514 -9.62 -19.75 -4.13
N SER A 515 -10.50 -20.16 -3.24
CA SER A 515 -11.86 -20.59 -3.58
C SER A 515 -12.84 -20.10 -2.52
N HIS A 516 -13.96 -19.53 -2.96
CA HIS A 516 -15.03 -19.13 -2.06
C HIS A 516 -16.42 -19.37 -2.63
N ILE A 517 -17.37 -19.58 -1.72
CA ILE A 517 -18.76 -19.93 -2.03
C ILE A 517 -19.71 -18.97 -1.31
N ASP A 518 -20.48 -18.23 -2.09
CA ASP A 518 -21.58 -17.42 -1.58
C ASP A 518 -22.78 -18.30 -1.23
N GLY A 519 -23.51 -17.90 -0.18
CA GLY A 519 -24.56 -18.70 0.46
C GLY A 519 -25.79 -18.96 -0.41
N ASP A 520 -25.92 -18.29 -1.56
CA ASP A 520 -27.13 -18.25 -2.38
C ASP A 520 -27.63 -19.61 -2.82
N GLY A 521 -28.90 -19.87 -2.49
CA GLY A 521 -29.60 -21.06 -2.93
C GLY A 521 -29.11 -22.32 -2.24
N PHE A 522 -28.56 -22.20 -1.02
CA PHE A 522 -28.25 -23.33 -0.15
C PHE A 522 -29.40 -24.35 -0.02
N PRO A 523 -30.68 -23.96 0.14
CA PRO A 523 -31.82 -24.86 0.25
C PRO A 523 -32.40 -25.29 -1.11
N SER A 524 -31.76 -24.97 -2.23
CA SER A 524 -32.23 -25.36 -3.55
C SER A 524 -32.23 -26.88 -3.72
N ILE A 525 -33.23 -27.44 -4.42
CA ILE A 525 -33.36 -28.89 -4.60
C ILE A 525 -32.73 -29.32 -5.93
N THR A 526 -31.99 -30.43 -5.93
CA THR A 526 -31.35 -30.94 -7.15
C THR A 526 -32.35 -31.30 -8.25
N TYR A 527 -31.92 -31.16 -9.50
CA TYR A 527 -32.70 -31.55 -10.68
C TYR A 527 -32.78 -33.08 -10.91
N THR A 528 -32.21 -33.90 -10.02
CA THR A 528 -32.04 -35.35 -10.23
C THR A 528 -33.27 -36.19 -9.87
N GLY A 529 -34.35 -35.56 -9.38
CA GLY A 529 -35.58 -36.23 -8.95
C GLY A 529 -35.55 -36.77 -7.51
N ASN A 530 -34.38 -36.79 -6.86
CA ASN A 530 -34.26 -37.00 -5.42
C ASN A 530 -34.27 -35.65 -4.69
N ARG A 531 -34.98 -35.57 -3.56
CA ARG A 531 -34.96 -34.39 -2.68
C ARG A 531 -33.64 -34.36 -1.90
N THR A 532 -32.62 -33.78 -2.53
CA THR A 532 -31.34 -33.43 -1.91
C THR A 532 -31.13 -31.93 -2.08
N PHE A 533 -30.60 -31.27 -1.06
CA PHE A 533 -30.28 -29.84 -1.11
C PHE A 533 -28.95 -29.58 -1.83
N ALA A 534 -28.85 -28.42 -2.47
CA ALA A 534 -27.66 -28.01 -3.22
C ALA A 534 -26.42 -27.92 -2.32
N GLY A 535 -26.57 -27.40 -1.09
CA GLY A 535 -25.50 -27.39 -0.09
C GLY A 535 -24.93 -28.79 0.22
N GLU A 536 -25.77 -29.82 0.31
CA GLU A 536 -25.32 -31.20 0.53
C GLU A 536 -24.59 -31.78 -0.69
N ILE A 537 -25.02 -31.42 -1.91
CA ILE A 537 -24.31 -31.82 -3.13
C ILE A 537 -22.95 -31.13 -3.23
N VAL A 538 -22.87 -29.83 -2.96
CA VAL A 538 -21.60 -29.09 -2.96
C VAL A 538 -20.65 -29.69 -1.93
N ARG A 539 -21.13 -29.97 -0.71
CA ARG A 539 -20.37 -30.64 0.34
C ARG A 539 -19.75 -31.95 -0.16
N ARG A 540 -20.57 -32.86 -0.71
CA ARG A 540 -20.11 -34.19 -1.13
C ARG A 540 -19.28 -34.20 -2.41
N GLU A 541 -19.72 -33.46 -3.42
CA GLU A 541 -19.17 -33.58 -4.77
C GLU A 541 -17.98 -32.66 -5.02
N ILE A 542 -17.82 -31.61 -4.20
CA ILE A 542 -16.77 -30.59 -4.29
C ILE A 542 -15.94 -30.53 -2.98
N LEU A 543 -16.53 -30.14 -1.84
CA LEU A 543 -15.74 -29.87 -0.62
C LEU A 543 -15.04 -31.13 -0.08
N GLU A 544 -15.70 -32.28 -0.01
CA GLU A 544 -15.08 -33.56 0.38
C GLU A 544 -14.13 -34.15 -0.68
N ARG A 545 -14.20 -33.64 -1.92
CA ARG A 545 -13.41 -34.14 -3.05
C ARG A 545 -12.10 -33.38 -3.22
N TYR A 546 -12.10 -32.08 -2.94
CA TYR A 546 -10.97 -31.17 -3.14
C TYR A 546 -10.51 -30.63 -1.78
N ASP A 547 -9.40 -31.18 -1.29
CA ASP A 547 -8.77 -30.81 -0.03
C ASP A 547 -7.81 -29.62 -0.24
N ILE A 548 -8.40 -28.47 -0.55
CA ILE A 548 -7.72 -27.17 -0.65
C ILE A 548 -8.48 -26.14 0.19
N PRO A 549 -7.83 -25.07 0.70
CA PRO A 549 -8.50 -23.98 1.40
C PRO A 549 -9.70 -23.44 0.62
N GLN A 550 -10.87 -23.45 1.28
CA GLN A 550 -12.14 -23.00 0.71
C GLN A 550 -12.91 -22.18 1.74
N THR A 551 -13.35 -20.99 1.37
CA THR A 551 -14.15 -20.12 2.24
C THR A 551 -15.62 -20.28 1.91
N VAL A 552 -16.44 -20.69 2.87
CA VAL A 552 -17.84 -21.08 2.63
C VAL A 552 -18.76 -20.28 3.52
N SER A 553 -19.81 -19.73 2.91
CA SER A 553 -20.81 -18.93 3.61
C SER A 553 -22.22 -19.50 3.51
N VAL A 554 -23.12 -18.95 4.32
CA VAL A 554 -24.56 -19.17 4.27
C VAL A 554 -25.30 -17.84 4.41
N ILE A 555 -26.46 -17.74 3.79
CA ILE A 555 -27.46 -16.71 4.11
C ILE A 555 -28.24 -17.25 5.31
N GLU A 556 -28.20 -16.56 6.46
CA GLU A 556 -28.84 -17.06 7.67
C GLU A 556 -30.34 -17.32 7.46
N ALA A 557 -31.06 -16.41 6.81
CA ALA A 557 -32.50 -16.59 6.59
C ALA A 557 -32.86 -17.77 5.68
N GLU A 558 -31.92 -18.32 4.90
CA GLU A 558 -32.19 -19.53 4.13
C GLU A 558 -32.09 -20.81 4.97
N VAL A 559 -31.34 -20.79 6.08
CA VAL A 559 -31.05 -21.98 6.89
C VAL A 559 -31.69 -21.97 8.28
N ALA A 560 -31.95 -20.79 8.84
CA ALA A 560 -32.39 -20.60 10.21
C ALA A 560 -33.90 -20.90 10.43
N PRO A 561 -34.31 -21.29 11.64
CA PRO A 561 -35.71 -21.61 11.96
C PRO A 561 -36.62 -20.37 11.97
N HIS A 562 -36.05 -19.17 12.05
CA HIS A 562 -36.75 -17.89 11.91
C HIS A 562 -36.64 -17.29 10.50
N GLY A 563 -36.13 -18.06 9.54
CA GLY A 563 -35.95 -17.65 8.15
C GLY A 563 -37.09 -18.04 7.21
N LEU A 564 -36.75 -18.17 5.93
CA LEU A 564 -37.66 -18.45 4.81
C LEU A 564 -38.15 -19.91 4.79
N PHE A 565 -37.36 -20.84 5.32
CA PHE A 565 -37.62 -22.30 5.23
C PHE A 565 -37.60 -23.00 6.59
N PRO A 566 -38.42 -22.57 7.57
CA PRO A 566 -38.40 -23.11 8.93
C PRO A 566 -38.63 -24.62 9.01
N GLN A 567 -39.43 -25.17 8.09
CA GLN A 567 -39.72 -26.60 7.99
C GLN A 567 -38.51 -27.47 7.62
N TYR A 568 -37.45 -26.87 7.05
CA TYR A 568 -36.24 -27.56 6.61
C TYR A 568 -35.00 -27.16 7.40
N SER A 569 -35.11 -26.16 8.27
CA SER A 569 -33.99 -25.56 8.99
C SER A 569 -33.11 -26.59 9.71
N ALA A 570 -33.68 -27.52 10.48
CA ALA A 570 -32.89 -28.54 11.18
C ALA A 570 -32.00 -29.39 10.24
N GLU A 571 -32.47 -29.69 9.02
CA GLU A 571 -31.71 -30.42 8.01
C GLU A 571 -30.63 -29.51 7.38
N LEU A 572 -30.95 -28.25 7.10
CA LEU A 572 -30.04 -27.28 6.49
C LEU A 572 -28.90 -26.88 7.43
N GLU A 573 -29.20 -26.62 8.70
CA GLU A 573 -28.17 -26.35 9.72
C GLU A 573 -27.25 -27.56 9.95
N ASP A 574 -27.79 -28.79 9.90
CA ASP A 574 -26.98 -30.01 10.00
C ASP A 574 -26.00 -30.13 8.82
N ILE A 575 -26.44 -29.80 7.61
CA ILE A 575 -25.56 -29.73 6.43
C ILE A 575 -24.50 -28.64 6.63
N ALA A 576 -24.87 -27.44 7.10
CA ALA A 576 -23.93 -26.35 7.34
C ALA A 576 -22.87 -26.73 8.40
N ARG A 577 -23.30 -27.33 9.53
CA ARG A 577 -22.39 -27.85 10.57
C ARG A 577 -21.40 -28.89 10.01
N LYS A 578 -21.85 -29.78 9.12
CA LYS A 578 -20.98 -30.77 8.45
C LYS A 578 -19.98 -30.12 7.50
N ILE A 579 -20.38 -29.05 6.79
CA ILE A 579 -19.48 -28.27 5.94
C ILE A 579 -18.41 -27.57 6.80
N PHE A 580 -18.83 -26.86 7.84
CA PHE A 580 -17.93 -26.10 8.70
C PHE A 580 -17.01 -26.99 9.55
N ALA A 581 -17.36 -28.26 9.75
CA ALA A 581 -16.49 -29.25 10.39
C ALA A 581 -15.28 -29.68 9.54
N LEU A 582 -15.24 -29.41 8.23
CA LEU A 582 -14.11 -29.81 7.36
C LEU A 582 -12.88 -28.93 7.61
N ASP A 583 -11.71 -29.51 7.88
CA ASP A 583 -10.50 -28.75 8.28
C ASP A 583 -10.05 -27.69 7.26
N HIS A 584 -10.22 -27.96 5.96
CA HIS A 584 -9.88 -27.07 4.85
C HIS A 584 -10.99 -26.07 4.48
N VAL A 585 -12.04 -25.96 5.31
CA VAL A 585 -13.11 -24.97 5.16
C VAL A 585 -12.97 -23.83 6.18
N GLU A 586 -12.84 -22.61 5.66
CA GLU A 586 -12.97 -21.36 6.40
C GLU A 586 -14.43 -20.90 6.38
N ILE A 587 -14.89 -20.34 7.50
CA ILE A 587 -16.29 -19.97 7.70
C ILE A 587 -16.48 -18.49 7.37
N ALA A 588 -17.51 -18.21 6.58
CA ALA A 588 -17.89 -16.85 6.21
C ALA A 588 -19.38 -16.59 6.47
N SER A 589 -19.73 -15.31 6.62
CA SER A 589 -21.13 -14.86 6.59
C SER A 589 -21.49 -14.35 5.20
N HIS A 590 -22.69 -14.70 4.73
CA HIS A 590 -23.33 -14.06 3.58
C HIS A 590 -24.63 -13.38 4.01
N THR A 591 -24.57 -12.71 5.16
CA THR A 591 -25.60 -11.82 5.70
C THR A 591 -26.82 -12.55 6.27
N PHE A 592 -27.78 -11.80 6.79
CA PHE A 592 -29.05 -12.35 7.24
C PHE A 592 -30.04 -12.51 6.09
N SER A 593 -30.35 -11.42 5.38
CA SER A 593 -31.44 -11.36 4.40
C SER A 593 -31.00 -11.27 2.95
N HIS A 594 -29.69 -11.29 2.69
CA HIS A 594 -29.10 -11.02 1.39
C HIS A 594 -29.56 -9.65 0.83
N PRO A 595 -29.08 -8.53 1.41
CA PRO A 595 -29.30 -7.21 0.84
C PRO A 595 -28.84 -7.12 -0.61
N PHE A 596 -29.69 -6.57 -1.48
CA PHE A 596 -29.35 -6.36 -2.90
C PHE A 596 -28.52 -5.09 -3.11
N PHE A 597 -28.62 -4.13 -2.18
CA PHE A 597 -27.94 -2.86 -2.20
C PHE A 597 -27.42 -2.53 -0.80
N TRP A 598 -26.23 -1.93 -0.74
CA TRP A 598 -25.57 -1.55 0.50
C TRP A 598 -25.31 -0.04 0.59
N ASP A 599 -26.06 0.72 -0.20
CA ASP A 599 -25.99 2.17 -0.27
C ASP A 599 -27.41 2.71 -0.45
N GLU A 600 -27.91 3.41 0.58
CA GLU A 600 -29.27 3.96 0.59
C GLU A 600 -29.50 5.02 -0.49
N ARG A 601 -28.43 5.55 -1.10
CA ARG A 601 -28.52 6.54 -2.19
C ARG A 601 -28.91 5.92 -3.53
N VAL A 602 -28.86 4.58 -3.65
CA VAL A 602 -29.35 3.89 -4.86
C VAL A 602 -30.83 4.20 -5.06
N ALA A 603 -31.17 4.68 -6.25
CA ALA A 603 -32.52 5.16 -6.57
C ALA A 603 -33.56 4.04 -6.46
N ALA A 604 -34.77 4.38 -5.98
CA ALA A 604 -35.86 3.40 -5.85
C ALA A 604 -36.22 2.69 -7.17
N ALA A 605 -36.02 3.35 -8.32
CA ALA A 605 -36.24 2.76 -9.64
C ALA A 605 -35.27 1.59 -9.96
N GLU A 606 -34.11 1.56 -9.33
CA GLU A 606 -33.12 0.48 -9.47
C GLU A 606 -33.41 -0.69 -8.50
N ARG A 607 -34.25 -0.48 -7.47
CA ARG A 607 -34.62 -1.49 -6.46
C ARG A 607 -35.86 -2.30 -6.85
N VAL A 608 -35.86 -2.85 -8.07
CA VAL A 608 -37.02 -3.55 -8.66
C VAL A 608 -37.44 -4.79 -7.85
N TYR A 609 -36.51 -5.39 -7.10
CA TYR A 609 -36.73 -6.57 -6.27
C TYR A 609 -36.87 -6.27 -4.78
N GLY A 610 -36.98 -5.00 -4.40
CA GLY A 610 -36.90 -4.56 -3.00
C GLY A 610 -35.45 -4.42 -2.51
N ASP A 611 -35.28 -4.34 -1.20
CA ASP A 611 -33.98 -4.11 -0.56
C ASP A 611 -33.22 -5.42 -0.25
N SER A 612 -33.93 -6.52 -0.04
CA SER A 612 -33.38 -7.86 0.28
C SER A 612 -34.42 -8.97 0.03
N LEU A 613 -34.11 -10.23 0.38
CA LEU A 613 -35.10 -11.30 0.35
C LEU A 613 -36.29 -10.99 1.28
N GLU A 614 -37.50 -11.32 0.85
CA GLU A 614 -38.74 -11.01 1.59
C GLU A 614 -38.89 -11.91 2.83
N ILE A 615 -38.28 -11.51 3.94
CA ILE A 615 -38.36 -12.20 5.23
C ILE A 615 -39.57 -11.68 6.03
N PRO A 616 -40.46 -12.55 6.52
CA PRO A 616 -41.63 -12.13 7.29
C PRO A 616 -41.28 -11.29 8.53
N GLY A 617 -41.75 -10.04 8.55
CA GLY A 617 -41.62 -9.14 9.70
C GLY A 617 -40.25 -8.50 9.88
N TYR A 618 -39.39 -8.55 8.87
CA TYR A 618 -38.07 -7.93 8.87
C TYR A 618 -38.02 -6.68 7.98
N GLU A 619 -37.30 -5.66 8.44
CA GLU A 619 -36.90 -4.49 7.66
C GLU A 619 -35.37 -4.44 7.65
N LEU A 620 -34.77 -4.02 6.53
CA LEU A 620 -33.31 -4.04 6.35
C LEU A 620 -32.60 -3.24 7.45
N ASP A 621 -31.71 -3.91 8.17
CA ASP A 621 -30.88 -3.33 9.23
C ASP A 621 -29.44 -3.85 9.08
N TYR A 622 -28.50 -2.98 8.73
CA TYR A 622 -27.12 -3.39 8.48
C TYR A 622 -26.39 -3.92 9.74
N ASP A 623 -26.80 -3.56 10.96
CA ASP A 623 -26.25 -4.18 12.18
C ASP A 623 -26.74 -5.64 12.29
N ARG A 624 -28.01 -5.88 11.96
CA ARG A 624 -28.56 -7.23 11.92
C ARG A 624 -27.93 -8.08 10.82
N GLU A 625 -27.68 -7.48 9.66
CA GLU A 625 -27.05 -8.13 8.52
C GLU A 625 -25.60 -8.52 8.80
N VAL A 626 -24.83 -7.64 9.46
CA VAL A 626 -23.40 -7.87 9.71
C VAL A 626 -23.17 -8.60 11.03
N PHE A 627 -23.48 -7.96 12.17
CA PHE A 627 -23.18 -8.52 13.48
C PHE A 627 -24.07 -9.72 13.80
N GLY A 628 -25.38 -9.61 13.56
CA GLY A 628 -26.32 -10.65 13.92
C GLY A 628 -26.13 -11.95 13.14
N SER A 629 -25.79 -11.86 11.84
CA SER A 629 -25.54 -13.06 11.02
C SER A 629 -24.27 -13.80 11.43
N VAL A 630 -23.22 -13.05 11.78
CA VAL A 630 -21.97 -13.62 12.31
C VAL A 630 -22.24 -14.31 13.64
N GLU A 631 -22.94 -13.64 14.57
CA GLU A 631 -23.30 -14.22 15.87
C GLU A 631 -24.09 -15.53 15.72
N TYR A 632 -25.08 -15.55 14.81
CA TYR A 632 -25.86 -16.76 14.54
C TYR A 632 -24.99 -17.91 14.03
N ILE A 633 -24.11 -17.66 13.06
CA ILE A 633 -23.21 -18.68 12.51
C ILE A 633 -22.31 -19.24 13.62
N GLU A 634 -21.67 -18.37 14.40
CA GLU A 634 -20.76 -18.77 15.46
C GLU A 634 -21.47 -19.58 16.56
N ARG A 635 -22.70 -19.20 16.91
CA ARG A 635 -23.45 -19.85 17.97
C ARG A 635 -24.08 -21.18 17.55
N GLU A 636 -24.67 -21.23 16.35
CA GLU A 636 -25.54 -22.34 15.94
C GLU A 636 -24.88 -23.29 14.93
N LEU A 637 -24.01 -22.77 14.06
CA LEU A 637 -23.51 -23.53 12.90
C LEU A 637 -22.06 -24.01 13.06
N ILE A 638 -21.30 -23.43 13.97
CA ILE A 638 -19.97 -23.96 14.32
C ILE A 638 -20.13 -25.18 15.24
N PRO A 639 -19.56 -26.35 14.90
CA PRO A 639 -19.66 -27.53 15.75
C PRO A 639 -19.13 -27.27 17.17
N ALA A 640 -19.85 -27.75 18.18
CA ALA A 640 -19.45 -27.59 19.58
C ALA A 640 -18.05 -28.18 19.84
N GLY A 641 -17.16 -27.38 20.47
CA GLY A 641 -15.77 -27.75 20.73
C GLY A 641 -14.81 -27.52 19.56
N SER A 642 -15.26 -26.89 18.47
CA SER A 642 -14.39 -26.36 17.43
C SER A 642 -13.79 -25.01 17.86
N ASP A 643 -12.53 -24.77 17.49
CA ASP A 643 -11.85 -23.48 17.68
C ASP A 643 -12.04 -22.54 16.47
N LYS A 644 -12.88 -22.93 15.50
CA LYS A 644 -13.19 -22.11 14.34
C LYS A 644 -14.10 -20.95 14.72
N LYS A 645 -14.01 -19.88 13.94
CA LYS A 645 -14.86 -18.68 13.99
C LYS A 645 -15.14 -18.19 12.58
N VAL A 646 -16.01 -17.19 12.44
CA VAL A 646 -16.17 -16.52 11.16
C VAL A 646 -14.95 -15.64 10.91
N GLU A 647 -14.33 -15.76 9.73
CA GLU A 647 -13.12 -15.00 9.35
C GLU A 647 -13.38 -14.01 8.21
N VAL A 648 -14.45 -14.21 7.44
CA VAL A 648 -14.76 -13.43 6.24
C VAL A 648 -16.24 -13.07 6.15
N PHE A 649 -16.52 -11.83 5.77
CA PHE A 649 -17.83 -11.34 5.36
C PHE A 649 -17.88 -11.24 3.83
N LEU A 650 -18.82 -11.94 3.19
CA LEU A 650 -19.00 -11.94 1.75
C LEU A 650 -20.17 -11.02 1.41
N TRP A 651 -19.92 -9.91 0.69
CA TRP A 651 -20.96 -8.94 0.36
C TRP A 651 -21.96 -9.52 -0.64
N SER A 652 -23.26 -9.41 -0.33
CA SER A 652 -24.37 -9.85 -1.16
C SER A 652 -24.77 -8.83 -2.24
N GLY A 653 -25.53 -9.29 -3.23
CA GLY A 653 -26.17 -8.42 -4.22
C GLY A 653 -25.19 -7.61 -5.06
N SER A 654 -25.36 -6.29 -5.12
CA SER A 654 -24.47 -5.39 -5.84
C SER A 654 -23.07 -5.29 -5.22
N ALA A 655 -22.88 -5.82 -4.00
CA ALA A 655 -21.62 -5.82 -3.26
C ALA A 655 -20.95 -4.44 -3.24
N ASN A 656 -21.73 -3.40 -2.91
CA ASN A 656 -21.31 -2.00 -2.99
C ASN A 656 -21.39 -1.24 -1.65
N PRO A 657 -20.90 -1.81 -0.53
CA PRO A 657 -21.03 -1.21 0.80
C PRO A 657 -20.39 0.19 0.93
N THR A 658 -21.01 1.01 1.77
CA THR A 658 -20.46 2.29 2.23
C THR A 658 -19.34 2.07 3.27
N PRO A 659 -18.47 3.08 3.50
CA PRO A 659 -17.35 2.95 4.45
C PRO A 659 -17.77 2.59 5.87
N ASP A 660 -18.89 3.14 6.34
CA ASP A 660 -19.46 2.87 7.66
C ASP A 660 -19.96 1.43 7.81
N VAL A 661 -20.51 0.84 6.75
CA VAL A 661 -20.90 -0.57 6.74
C VAL A 661 -19.67 -1.48 6.71
N ILE A 662 -18.62 -1.12 5.95
CA ILE A 662 -17.35 -1.85 5.96
C ILE A 662 -16.73 -1.81 7.36
N ALA A 663 -16.78 -0.68 8.06
CA ALA A 663 -16.23 -0.53 9.41
C ALA A 663 -16.80 -1.58 10.40
N LYS A 664 -18.07 -1.98 10.26
CA LYS A 664 -18.68 -3.05 11.08
C LYS A 664 -17.94 -4.38 10.99
N THR A 665 -17.39 -4.72 9.82
CA THR A 665 -16.56 -5.92 9.65
C THR A 665 -15.21 -5.80 10.39
N GLN A 666 -14.68 -4.59 10.51
CA GLN A 666 -13.43 -4.32 11.22
C GLN A 666 -13.63 -4.39 12.73
N GLU A 667 -14.78 -3.92 13.24
CA GLU A 667 -15.17 -4.06 14.64
C GLU A 667 -15.25 -5.53 15.07
N LEU A 668 -15.67 -6.42 14.16
CA LEU A 668 -15.67 -7.87 14.36
C LEU A 668 -14.28 -8.51 14.21
N GLY A 669 -13.28 -7.77 13.70
CA GLY A 669 -11.95 -8.30 13.41
C GLY A 669 -11.93 -9.32 12.27
N ILE A 670 -12.88 -9.25 11.33
CA ILE A 670 -12.98 -10.14 10.16
C ILE A 670 -12.67 -9.40 8.86
N TYR A 671 -12.28 -10.14 7.83
CA TYR A 671 -12.05 -9.57 6.49
C TYR A 671 -13.36 -9.48 5.71
N ASN A 672 -13.38 -8.68 4.63
CA ASN A 672 -14.55 -8.58 3.76
C ASN A 672 -14.16 -8.69 2.28
N VAL A 673 -14.93 -9.44 1.51
CA VAL A 673 -14.69 -9.72 0.08
C VAL A 673 -16.00 -9.68 -0.71
N ASN A 674 -15.90 -9.61 -2.04
CA ASN A 674 -16.94 -9.46 -3.07
C ASN A 674 -17.06 -8.04 -3.61
N GLY A 675 -17.74 -7.92 -4.75
CA GLY A 675 -17.68 -6.75 -5.62
C GLY A 675 -16.52 -6.86 -6.61
N GLY A 676 -16.44 -5.89 -7.51
CA GLY A 676 -15.50 -5.93 -8.63
C GLY A 676 -15.94 -6.94 -9.70
N ASN A 677 -16.49 -6.47 -10.80
CA ASN A 677 -17.11 -7.35 -11.80
C ASN A 677 -16.12 -7.76 -12.90
N THR A 678 -14.95 -8.28 -12.51
CA THR A 678 -13.96 -8.77 -13.46
C THR A 678 -14.50 -10.00 -14.18
N TYR A 679 -14.74 -9.88 -15.49
CA TYR A 679 -15.20 -10.98 -16.34
C TYR A 679 -14.57 -10.83 -17.73
N VAL A 680 -13.72 -11.79 -18.08
CA VAL A 680 -13.08 -11.83 -19.39
C VAL A 680 -13.03 -13.24 -19.93
N VAL A 681 -13.29 -13.41 -21.22
CA VAL A 681 -13.25 -14.69 -21.93
C VAL A 681 -12.66 -14.47 -23.32
N ASN A 682 -12.19 -15.51 -24.01
CA ASN A 682 -11.50 -15.35 -25.30
C ASN A 682 -12.34 -14.60 -26.34
N SER A 683 -13.65 -14.86 -26.36
CA SER A 683 -14.58 -14.19 -27.28
C SER A 683 -14.87 -12.73 -26.94
N ASN A 684 -14.51 -12.28 -25.73
CA ASN A 684 -14.81 -10.93 -25.25
C ASN A 684 -13.67 -10.29 -24.42
N PHE A 685 -12.40 -10.63 -24.63
CA PHE A 685 -11.31 -10.14 -23.76
C PHE A 685 -10.98 -8.66 -23.97
N SER A 686 -11.11 -7.83 -22.94
CA SER A 686 -10.58 -6.44 -22.92
C SER A 686 -10.17 -6.04 -21.51
N ILE A 687 -9.10 -5.26 -21.40
CA ILE A 687 -8.66 -4.66 -20.13
C ILE A 687 -9.76 -3.79 -19.51
N ALA A 688 -10.64 -3.18 -20.31
CA ALA A 688 -11.77 -2.37 -19.83
C ALA A 688 -12.83 -3.17 -19.03
N GLN A 689 -12.77 -4.51 -19.06
CA GLN A 689 -13.67 -5.38 -18.27
C GLN A 689 -13.03 -5.93 -17.00
N ILE A 690 -11.81 -5.48 -16.68
CA ILE A 690 -11.10 -5.87 -15.46
C ILE A 690 -11.32 -4.77 -14.43
N TYR A 691 -11.68 -5.15 -13.21
CA TYR A 691 -11.78 -4.24 -12.07
C TYR A 691 -10.48 -4.22 -11.26
N PRO A 692 -10.20 -3.16 -10.49
CA PRO A 692 -9.08 -3.13 -9.56
C PRO A 692 -9.17 -4.20 -8.48
N HIS A 693 -8.15 -4.34 -7.64
CA HIS A 693 -8.14 -5.35 -6.58
C HIS A 693 -9.00 -4.98 -5.38
N LEU A 694 -9.21 -3.70 -5.14
CA LEU A 694 -9.92 -3.22 -3.97
C LEU A 694 -10.57 -1.86 -4.26
N ASN A 695 -11.44 -1.45 -3.35
CA ASN A 695 -11.92 -0.08 -3.26
C ASN A 695 -11.54 0.49 -1.88
N TRP A 696 -10.71 1.52 -1.90
CA TRP A 696 -10.10 2.10 -0.71
C TRP A 696 -10.82 3.38 -0.27
N TYR A 697 -10.96 3.54 1.04
CA TYR A 697 -11.36 4.76 1.73
C TYR A 697 -10.35 5.01 2.87
N PRO A 698 -10.19 6.26 3.33
CA PRO A 698 -9.34 6.56 4.49
C PRO A 698 -9.62 5.66 5.69
N GLU A 699 -10.90 5.41 5.98
CA GLU A 699 -11.34 4.62 7.15
C GLU A 699 -11.85 3.22 6.79
N ALA A 700 -11.73 2.74 5.56
CA ALA A 700 -12.30 1.44 5.17
C ALA A 700 -11.67 0.87 3.89
N VAL A 701 -11.58 -0.46 3.80
CA VAL A 701 -11.14 -1.14 2.57
C VAL A 701 -12.12 -2.25 2.23
N GLN A 702 -12.64 -2.22 1.02
CA GLN A 702 -13.38 -3.34 0.43
C GLN A 702 -12.44 -4.10 -0.51
N VAL A 703 -12.19 -5.37 -0.23
CA VAL A 703 -11.44 -6.25 -1.15
C VAL A 703 -12.41 -6.80 -2.19
N TYR A 704 -12.04 -6.73 -3.47
CA TYR A 704 -12.87 -7.29 -4.54
C TYR A 704 -12.57 -8.76 -4.78
N ALA A 705 -13.58 -9.50 -5.23
CA ALA A 705 -13.36 -10.83 -5.77
C ALA A 705 -12.45 -10.72 -7.01
N PRO A 706 -11.37 -11.51 -7.13
CA PRO A 706 -10.45 -11.39 -8.26
C PRO A 706 -11.12 -11.65 -9.63
N LEU A 707 -12.13 -12.52 -9.65
CA LEU A 707 -12.90 -12.90 -10.83
C LEU A 707 -14.36 -13.12 -10.40
N MET A 708 -15.30 -12.84 -11.30
CA MET A 708 -16.73 -13.05 -11.06
C MET A 708 -17.12 -14.53 -10.91
N ASN A 709 -18.21 -14.77 -10.17
CA ASN A 709 -18.86 -16.07 -10.01
C ASN A 709 -19.51 -16.59 -11.30
N GLU A 710 -20.10 -17.79 -11.25
CA GLU A 710 -20.71 -18.47 -12.39
C GLU A 710 -21.90 -17.76 -13.03
N ASN A 711 -22.49 -16.77 -12.36
CA ASN A 711 -23.70 -16.08 -12.82
C ASN A 711 -23.52 -15.47 -14.22
N LEU A 712 -22.38 -14.78 -14.47
CA LEU A 712 -22.07 -14.20 -15.78
C LEU A 712 -21.67 -15.23 -16.85
N TYR A 713 -21.28 -16.44 -16.43
CA TYR A 713 -20.91 -17.53 -17.35
C TYR A 713 -22.10 -18.38 -17.79
N THR A 714 -23.27 -18.21 -17.14
CA THR A 714 -24.47 -19.04 -17.29
C THR A 714 -25.70 -18.23 -17.67
N ASP A 715 -25.51 -17.05 -18.27
CA ASP A 715 -26.59 -16.13 -18.65
C ASP A 715 -27.56 -15.87 -17.48
N LEU A 716 -27.01 -15.49 -16.34
CA LEU A 716 -27.75 -15.26 -15.10
C LEU A 716 -28.50 -16.48 -14.56
N TRP A 717 -27.86 -17.65 -14.67
CA TRP A 717 -28.42 -18.95 -14.30
C TRP A 717 -29.71 -19.34 -15.05
N THR A 718 -29.99 -18.70 -16.19
CA THR A 718 -31.19 -19.01 -17.00
C THR A 718 -30.93 -20.07 -18.08
N ASP A 719 -29.68 -20.25 -18.51
CA ASP A 719 -29.25 -21.27 -19.49
C ASP A 719 -27.78 -21.67 -19.22
N ASN A 720 -27.19 -22.49 -20.10
CA ASN A 720 -25.76 -22.78 -20.12
C ASN A 720 -25.19 -23.22 -18.76
N TYR A 721 -25.87 -24.11 -18.03
CA TYR A 721 -25.45 -24.55 -16.70
C TYR A 721 -24.06 -25.21 -16.62
N ASN A 722 -23.38 -25.48 -17.74
CA ASN A 722 -21.98 -25.90 -17.79
C ASN A 722 -21.00 -24.75 -18.08
N GLY A 723 -21.48 -23.53 -18.28
CA GLY A 723 -20.73 -22.38 -18.80
C GLY A 723 -19.59 -21.93 -17.89
N TYR A 724 -19.68 -22.19 -16.58
CA TYR A 724 -18.61 -21.87 -15.63
C TYR A 724 -17.26 -22.55 -15.94
N SER A 725 -17.24 -23.63 -16.74
CA SER A 725 -15.98 -24.21 -17.21
C SER A 725 -15.09 -23.21 -17.95
N ARG A 726 -15.70 -22.13 -18.48
CA ARG A 726 -15.00 -21.04 -19.17
C ARG A 726 -14.26 -20.09 -18.23
N ALA A 727 -14.42 -20.19 -16.91
CA ALA A 727 -13.60 -19.46 -15.94
C ALA A 727 -12.10 -19.77 -16.13
N VAL A 728 -11.77 -20.97 -16.64
CA VAL A 728 -10.39 -21.33 -17.04
C VAL A 728 -9.84 -20.38 -18.12
N GLU A 729 -10.67 -19.94 -19.09
CA GLU A 729 -10.25 -18.94 -20.08
C GLU A 729 -9.86 -17.63 -19.37
N SER A 730 -10.65 -17.20 -18.39
CA SER A 730 -10.38 -15.99 -17.60
C SER A 730 -9.08 -16.12 -16.81
N PHE A 731 -8.85 -17.27 -16.15
CA PHE A 731 -7.62 -17.51 -15.42
C PHE A 731 -6.38 -17.42 -16.30
N GLN A 732 -6.44 -17.94 -17.53
CA GLN A 732 -5.35 -17.86 -18.49
C GLN A 732 -5.10 -16.42 -18.95
N LEU A 733 -6.15 -15.72 -19.39
CA LEU A 733 -6.08 -14.34 -19.90
C LEU A 733 -5.62 -13.32 -18.85
N LEU A 734 -5.89 -13.57 -17.57
CA LEU A 734 -5.49 -12.73 -16.45
C LEU A 734 -4.15 -13.16 -15.82
N GLY A 735 -3.59 -14.29 -16.28
CA GLY A 735 -2.31 -14.81 -15.82
C GLY A 735 -1.14 -14.45 -16.72
N GLU A 736 -1.37 -14.34 -18.03
CA GLU A 736 -0.36 -14.09 -19.05
C GLU A 736 -0.92 -13.26 -20.23
N PRO A 737 -0.10 -12.45 -20.93
CA PRO A 737 1.32 -12.21 -20.67
C PRO A 737 1.57 -11.29 -19.46
N ARG A 738 0.53 -10.62 -18.94
CA ARG A 738 0.59 -9.83 -17.71
C ARG A 738 -0.21 -10.54 -16.63
N ARG A 739 0.36 -10.72 -15.44
CA ARG A 739 -0.34 -11.31 -14.30
C ARG A 739 -1.16 -10.24 -13.60
N LEU A 740 -2.44 -10.16 -13.96
CA LEU A 740 -3.37 -9.13 -13.45
C LEU A 740 -4.19 -9.62 -12.25
N LYS A 741 -4.43 -10.92 -12.12
CA LYS A 741 -5.24 -11.49 -11.03
C LYS A 741 -4.69 -12.83 -10.53
N PRO A 742 -4.89 -13.20 -9.25
CA PRO A 742 -4.74 -14.59 -8.81
C PRO A 742 -5.76 -15.52 -9.48
N ILE A 743 -5.67 -16.83 -9.23
CA ILE A 743 -6.73 -17.78 -9.58
C ILE A 743 -7.76 -17.76 -8.45
N SER A 744 -9.01 -17.43 -8.75
CA SER A 744 -10.10 -17.41 -7.76
C SER A 744 -11.30 -18.20 -8.25
N ILE A 745 -11.58 -19.32 -7.59
CA ILE A 745 -12.76 -20.15 -7.87
C ILE A 745 -13.92 -19.62 -7.01
N TYR A 746 -14.70 -18.72 -7.58
CA TYR A 746 -15.86 -18.09 -6.96
C TYR A 746 -17.15 -18.66 -7.53
N TYR A 747 -18.06 -19.16 -6.69
CA TYR A 747 -19.39 -19.58 -7.13
C TYR A 747 -20.45 -19.54 -6.03
N HIS A 748 -21.72 -19.80 -6.36
CA HIS A 748 -22.82 -19.89 -5.39
C HIS A 748 -23.26 -21.33 -5.09
N MET A 749 -23.90 -21.54 -3.94
CA MET A 749 -24.40 -22.86 -3.50
C MET A 749 -25.39 -23.50 -4.49
N TYR A 750 -26.22 -22.72 -5.17
CA TYR A 750 -27.13 -23.22 -6.21
C TYR A 750 -26.42 -23.94 -7.38
N SER A 751 -25.09 -23.80 -7.50
CA SER A 751 -24.30 -24.60 -8.45
C SER A 751 -24.42 -26.12 -8.20
N GLY A 752 -24.89 -26.53 -7.02
CA GLY A 752 -25.22 -27.92 -6.69
C GLY A 752 -26.50 -28.47 -7.33
N ILE A 753 -27.33 -27.64 -7.97
CA ILE A 753 -28.65 -28.07 -8.49
C ILE A 753 -28.52 -29.03 -9.69
N TYR A 754 -27.66 -28.72 -10.65
CA TYR A 754 -27.58 -29.43 -11.93
C TYR A 754 -26.33 -30.32 -12.04
N PRO A 755 -26.44 -31.55 -12.60
CA PRO A 755 -25.26 -32.37 -12.86
C PRO A 755 -24.24 -31.71 -13.81
N SER A 756 -24.69 -30.84 -14.71
CA SER A 756 -23.83 -30.08 -15.62
C SER A 756 -22.98 -29.03 -14.92
N SER A 757 -23.55 -28.32 -13.93
CA SER A 757 -22.82 -27.30 -13.17
C SER A 757 -21.79 -27.92 -12.24
N ILE A 758 -22.13 -29.04 -11.56
CA ILE A 758 -21.14 -29.81 -10.79
C ILE A 758 -19.99 -30.32 -11.67
N ARG A 759 -20.27 -30.74 -12.91
CA ARG A 759 -19.22 -31.15 -13.85
C ARG A 759 -18.32 -29.98 -14.24
N ALA A 760 -18.90 -28.80 -14.49
CA ALA A 760 -18.15 -27.60 -14.81
C ALA A 760 -17.27 -27.17 -13.63
N LEU A 761 -17.79 -27.17 -12.41
CA LEU A 761 -17.00 -26.91 -11.19
C LEU A 761 -15.82 -27.88 -11.09
N ARG A 762 -16.03 -29.18 -11.23
CA ARG A 762 -14.94 -30.17 -11.21
C ARG A 762 -13.86 -29.87 -12.25
N GLN A 763 -14.26 -29.49 -13.46
CA GLN A 763 -13.29 -29.10 -14.49
C GLN A 763 -12.45 -27.88 -14.08
N VAL A 764 -13.08 -26.88 -13.45
CA VAL A 764 -12.39 -25.69 -12.95
C VAL A 764 -11.42 -26.05 -11.82
N TYR A 765 -11.86 -26.82 -10.82
CA TYR A 765 -11.01 -27.27 -9.72
C TYR A 765 -9.86 -28.16 -10.21
N ASP A 766 -10.15 -29.17 -11.04
CA ASP A 766 -9.15 -30.08 -11.62
C ASP A 766 -8.10 -29.30 -12.42
N TRP A 767 -8.49 -28.27 -13.17
CA TRP A 767 -7.54 -27.42 -13.87
C TRP A 767 -6.67 -26.62 -12.90
N SER A 768 -7.27 -25.96 -11.90
CA SER A 768 -6.59 -25.07 -10.97
C SER A 768 -5.56 -25.78 -10.09
N ILE A 769 -5.88 -26.95 -9.54
CA ILE A 769 -4.95 -27.70 -8.67
C ILE A 769 -3.78 -28.34 -9.43
N ASN A 770 -3.91 -28.47 -10.76
CA ASN A 770 -2.82 -28.94 -11.62
C ASN A 770 -1.86 -27.83 -12.05
N GLN A 771 -2.12 -26.57 -11.67
CA GLN A 771 -1.20 -25.46 -11.89
C GLN A 771 -0.14 -25.38 -10.78
N SER A 772 0.97 -24.67 -11.05
CA SER A 772 1.93 -24.31 -9.99
C SER A 772 1.38 -23.14 -9.18
N VAL A 773 0.70 -23.45 -8.09
CA VAL A 773 -0.01 -22.47 -7.25
C VAL A 773 0.38 -22.54 -5.78
N THR A 774 0.07 -21.47 -5.05
CA THR A 774 0.02 -21.42 -3.58
C THR A 774 -1.43 -21.29 -3.13
N PRO A 775 -2.09 -22.40 -2.71
CA PRO A 775 -3.44 -22.36 -2.17
C PRO A 775 -3.47 -21.69 -0.79
N MET A 776 -4.44 -20.81 -0.57
CA MET A 776 -4.66 -20.13 0.72
C MET A 776 -6.15 -19.82 0.93
N PHE A 777 -6.53 -19.60 2.20
CA PHE A 777 -7.87 -19.15 2.54
C PHE A 777 -8.14 -17.74 1.99
N LEU A 778 -9.42 -17.40 1.82
CA LEU A 778 -9.78 -16.09 1.29
C LEU A 778 -9.40 -14.97 2.26
N SER A 779 -9.48 -15.19 3.58
CA SER A 779 -8.99 -14.24 4.59
C SER A 779 -7.50 -13.91 4.42
N GLU A 780 -6.66 -14.92 4.14
CA GLU A 780 -5.22 -14.74 3.93
C GLU A 780 -4.93 -13.89 2.69
N TYR A 781 -5.71 -14.07 1.62
CA TYR A 781 -5.67 -13.19 0.44
C TYR A 781 -6.17 -11.78 0.77
N ALA A 782 -7.31 -11.66 1.45
CA ALA A 782 -7.91 -10.38 1.80
C ALA A 782 -7.02 -9.56 2.74
N ALA A 783 -6.29 -10.21 3.65
CA ALA A 783 -5.29 -9.59 4.50
C ALA A 783 -4.22 -8.88 3.67
N ARG A 784 -3.65 -9.57 2.66
CA ARG A 784 -2.64 -9.02 1.74
C ARG A 784 -3.23 -7.90 0.88
N ALA A 785 -4.41 -8.12 0.32
CA ALA A 785 -5.08 -7.17 -0.55
C ALA A 785 -5.41 -5.86 0.20
N SER A 786 -5.89 -5.96 1.44
CA SER A 786 -6.29 -4.79 2.24
C SER A 786 -5.17 -3.78 2.49
N THR A 787 -3.91 -4.22 2.45
CA THR A 787 -2.73 -3.37 2.67
C THR A 787 -2.01 -2.98 1.37
N LEU A 788 -2.55 -3.33 0.18
CA LEU A 788 -1.87 -3.11 -1.10
C LEU A 788 -1.54 -1.63 -1.33
N TYR A 789 -2.50 -0.73 -1.05
CA TYR A 789 -2.34 0.71 -1.20
C TYR A 789 -1.54 1.34 -0.05
N GLU A 790 -1.38 0.61 1.05
CA GLU A 790 -0.68 1.02 2.27
C GLU A 790 0.57 0.16 2.46
N THR A 791 1.38 0.09 1.40
CA THR A 791 2.73 -0.47 1.43
C THR A 791 3.72 0.68 1.24
N GLY A 792 4.61 0.88 2.20
CA GLY A 792 5.64 1.91 2.15
C GLY A 792 6.70 1.56 1.11
N LEU A 793 7.10 2.56 0.32
CA LEU A 793 8.21 2.46 -0.63
C LEU A 793 9.02 3.74 -0.54
N ALA A 794 10.31 3.61 -0.24
CA ALA A 794 11.23 4.72 -0.08
C ALA A 794 12.59 4.43 -0.69
N ARG A 795 13.40 5.47 -0.84
CA ARG A 795 14.82 5.38 -1.17
C ARG A 795 15.65 5.84 0.02
N ARG A 796 16.79 5.21 0.25
CA ARG A 796 17.77 5.68 1.23
C ARG A 796 18.52 6.90 0.71
N VAL A 797 18.83 7.83 1.61
CA VAL A 797 19.77 8.92 1.36
C VAL A 797 21.18 8.38 1.52
N GLU A 798 21.82 8.01 0.41
CA GLU A 798 23.20 7.52 0.40
C GLU A 798 24.20 8.66 0.57
N ARG A 799 25.33 8.37 1.23
CA ARG A 799 26.48 9.31 1.39
C ARG A 799 27.36 9.39 0.14
N SER A 800 27.15 8.51 -0.85
CA SER A 800 27.91 8.44 -2.11
C SER A 800 27.00 8.40 -3.33
N ASP A 801 27.55 8.69 -4.51
CA ASP A 801 26.86 8.68 -5.81
C ASP A 801 26.44 7.27 -6.31
N SER A 802 26.37 6.27 -5.43
CA SER A 802 25.83 4.94 -5.74
C SER A 802 24.32 5.01 -5.95
N GLU A 803 23.76 4.07 -6.71
CA GLU A 803 22.31 3.96 -6.83
C GLU A 803 21.70 3.73 -5.44
N ALA A 804 20.76 4.59 -5.03
CA ALA A 804 20.13 4.49 -3.73
C ALA A 804 19.40 3.15 -3.57
N SER A 805 19.61 2.48 -2.44
CA SER A 805 18.83 1.28 -2.10
C SER A 805 17.36 1.63 -1.83
N TRP A 806 16.47 0.66 -2.05
CA TRP A 806 15.05 0.80 -1.73
C TRP A 806 14.77 0.31 -0.33
N GLU A 807 13.83 0.96 0.35
CA GLU A 807 13.22 0.50 1.59
C GLU A 807 11.75 0.20 1.31
N ILE A 808 11.32 -1.01 1.67
CA ILE A 808 9.94 -1.47 1.51
C ILE A 808 9.42 -1.85 2.88
N THR A 809 8.26 -1.30 3.23
CA THR A 809 7.56 -1.62 4.47
C THR A 809 6.17 -2.14 4.15
N SER A 810 5.87 -3.39 4.48
CA SER A 810 4.54 -3.97 4.27
C SER A 810 4.07 -4.80 5.46
N THR A 811 2.84 -4.58 5.88
CA THR A 811 2.18 -5.31 6.97
C THR A 811 1.33 -6.48 6.47
N GLY A 812 1.21 -6.64 5.14
CA GLY A 812 0.39 -7.68 4.53
C GLY A 812 0.98 -8.23 3.23
N VAL A 813 1.35 -7.37 2.27
CA VAL A 813 1.88 -7.81 0.98
C VAL A 813 3.21 -8.55 1.17
N ARG A 814 3.32 -9.75 0.59
CA ARG A 814 4.50 -10.63 0.70
C ARG A 814 5.25 -10.82 -0.62
N SER A 815 4.80 -10.21 -1.71
CA SER A 815 5.48 -10.28 -3.00
C SER A 815 5.72 -8.91 -3.61
N ILE A 816 6.89 -8.75 -4.23
CA ILE A 816 7.29 -7.55 -4.98
C ILE A 816 7.70 -7.98 -6.37
N ARG A 817 7.08 -7.41 -7.41
CA ARG A 817 7.46 -7.61 -8.80
C ARG A 817 8.48 -6.57 -9.22
N LEU A 818 9.57 -7.02 -9.84
CA LEU A 818 10.60 -6.22 -10.49
C LEU A 818 10.50 -6.38 -12.00
N ASN A 819 10.97 -5.37 -12.75
CA ASN A 819 11.19 -5.47 -14.19
C ASN A 819 12.25 -6.55 -14.50
N ASP A 820 12.08 -7.28 -15.61
CA ASP A 820 12.88 -8.45 -16.03
C ASP A 820 14.39 -8.20 -16.18
N THR A 821 14.82 -6.94 -16.24
CA THR A 821 16.23 -6.57 -16.42
C THR A 821 17.02 -6.48 -15.11
N ARG A 822 16.35 -6.58 -13.96
CA ARG A 822 16.94 -6.29 -12.65
C ARG A 822 16.80 -7.49 -11.71
N THR A 823 17.79 -7.68 -10.84
CA THR A 823 17.75 -8.68 -9.77
C THR A 823 18.27 -8.09 -8.47
N VAL A 824 18.06 -8.81 -7.37
CA VAL A 824 18.57 -8.45 -6.04
C VAL A 824 20.00 -8.95 -5.83
N ASP A 825 20.84 -8.08 -5.28
CA ASP A 825 22.22 -8.43 -4.89
C ASP A 825 22.33 -8.93 -3.44
N GLY A 826 23.54 -9.26 -3.00
CA GLY A 826 23.82 -9.78 -1.65
C GLY A 826 23.72 -8.78 -0.49
N ASN A 827 23.55 -7.48 -0.77
CA ASN A 827 23.31 -6.46 0.24
C ASN A 827 21.82 -6.33 0.60
N SER A 828 20.93 -6.97 -0.17
CA SER A 828 19.50 -6.99 0.14
C SER A 828 19.21 -7.79 1.41
N THR A 829 18.28 -7.30 2.23
CA THR A 829 17.85 -7.91 3.50
C THR A 829 16.34 -8.11 3.51
N GLY A 830 15.84 -9.09 4.28
CA GLY A 830 14.40 -9.36 4.38
C GLY A 830 13.75 -10.01 3.15
N VAL A 831 14.55 -10.50 2.19
CA VAL A 831 14.08 -11.24 1.01
C VAL A 831 14.32 -12.75 1.21
N ALA A 832 13.26 -13.54 1.10
CA ALA A 832 13.32 -15.01 1.18
C ALA A 832 13.61 -15.66 -0.17
N GLY A 833 13.12 -15.08 -1.27
CA GLY A 833 13.09 -15.77 -2.55
C GLY A 833 12.99 -14.86 -3.77
N VAL A 834 13.32 -15.43 -4.93
CA VAL A 834 13.25 -14.80 -6.25
C VAL A 834 12.74 -15.84 -7.25
N THR A 835 11.75 -15.47 -8.05
CA THR A 835 11.17 -16.36 -9.06
C THR A 835 10.84 -15.59 -10.33
N ASP A 836 11.22 -16.11 -11.49
CA ASP A 836 10.77 -15.55 -12.78
C ASP A 836 9.27 -15.80 -12.97
N GLY A 837 8.55 -14.78 -13.44
CA GLY A 837 7.15 -14.84 -13.82
C GLY A 837 6.92 -14.37 -15.25
N PRO A 838 5.65 -14.14 -15.65
CA PRO A 838 5.31 -13.83 -17.04
C PRO A 838 5.66 -12.40 -17.47
N ASP A 839 5.88 -11.50 -16.53
CA ASP A 839 5.99 -10.04 -16.71
C ASP A 839 6.93 -9.39 -15.68
N GLY A 840 7.89 -10.15 -15.18
CA GLY A 840 8.77 -9.69 -14.11
C GLY A 840 9.39 -10.81 -13.30
N ARG A 841 10.28 -10.41 -12.40
CA ARG A 841 10.74 -11.23 -11.29
C ARG A 841 9.95 -10.93 -10.03
N TYR A 842 9.51 -11.99 -9.38
CA TYR A 842 8.72 -11.93 -8.16
C TYR A 842 9.62 -12.25 -6.97
N LEU A 843 9.86 -11.25 -6.14
CA LEU A 843 10.51 -11.41 -4.85
C LEU A 843 9.49 -11.93 -3.83
N THR A 844 9.94 -12.80 -2.94
CA THR A 844 9.19 -13.21 -1.74
C THR A 844 9.79 -12.50 -0.53
N LEU A 845 8.97 -11.74 0.20
CA LEU A 845 9.39 -11.00 1.38
C LEU A 845 9.32 -11.88 2.64
N ALA A 846 10.38 -11.89 3.43
CA ALA A 846 10.45 -12.56 4.73
C ALA A 846 10.00 -11.64 5.87
N ASP A 847 10.44 -10.37 5.79
CA ASP A 847 10.31 -9.41 6.88
C ASP A 847 9.33 -8.28 6.51
N THR A 848 8.81 -7.62 7.54
CA THR A 848 7.92 -6.46 7.39
C THR A 848 8.65 -5.25 6.81
N ARG A 849 9.95 -5.11 7.09
CA ARG A 849 10.85 -4.08 6.54
C ARG A 849 11.96 -4.75 5.75
N VAL A 850 12.16 -4.30 4.52
CA VAL A 850 13.04 -4.95 3.54
C VAL A 850 13.88 -3.88 2.85
N THR A 851 15.20 -4.04 2.88
CA THR A 851 16.11 -3.22 2.10
C THR A 851 16.46 -3.95 0.81
N LEU A 852 16.23 -3.34 -0.35
CA LEU A 852 16.60 -3.89 -1.66
C LEU A 852 17.74 -3.10 -2.29
N SER A 853 18.82 -3.81 -2.61
CA SER A 853 19.88 -3.32 -3.49
C SER A 853 19.78 -4.09 -4.81
N LEU A 854 19.61 -3.34 -5.90
CA LEU A 854 19.35 -3.90 -7.22
C LEU A 854 20.62 -3.87 -8.07
N GLN A 855 20.81 -4.93 -8.86
CA GLN A 855 21.88 -5.05 -9.85
C GLN A 855 21.32 -5.48 -11.20
N GLN A 856 22.12 -5.34 -12.25
CA GLN A 856 21.79 -5.87 -13.56
C GLN A 856 21.83 -7.41 -13.55
N ASP A 857 20.97 -8.02 -14.35
CA ASP A 857 20.70 -9.46 -14.35
C ASP A 857 21.74 -10.35 -15.06
N ASP A 858 22.85 -9.78 -15.48
CA ASP A 858 23.99 -10.51 -16.05
C ASP A 858 24.87 -11.21 -15.00
N SER A 859 24.55 -11.06 -13.71
CA SER A 859 25.25 -11.69 -12.59
C SER A 859 24.67 -13.07 -12.22
N ARG A 860 25.54 -14.07 -12.00
CA ARG A 860 25.13 -15.42 -11.56
C ARG A 860 24.89 -15.53 -10.05
N ASP A 861 25.05 -14.45 -9.29
CA ASP A 861 25.10 -14.46 -7.84
C ASP A 861 23.89 -13.70 -7.25
N THR A 862 22.68 -14.16 -7.54
CA THR A 862 21.45 -13.62 -6.91
C THR A 862 21.58 -13.76 -5.39
N LEU A 863 21.26 -12.69 -4.65
CA LEU A 863 21.45 -12.64 -3.19
C LEU A 863 22.88 -12.99 -2.74
N GLY A 864 23.88 -12.66 -3.56
CA GLY A 864 25.30 -12.90 -3.27
C GLY A 864 25.68 -14.38 -3.23
N GLY A 865 24.95 -15.24 -3.95
CA GLY A 865 25.21 -16.68 -3.99
C GLY A 865 24.61 -17.48 -2.83
N ARG A 866 23.89 -16.82 -1.90
CA ARG A 866 23.21 -17.51 -0.78
C ARG A 866 22.02 -18.33 -1.27
N PRO A 867 21.66 -19.44 -0.61
CA PRO A 867 20.42 -20.13 -0.89
C PRO A 867 19.21 -19.21 -0.75
N TYR A 868 18.25 -19.35 -1.65
CA TYR A 868 17.00 -18.60 -1.66
C TYR A 868 15.83 -19.47 -2.11
N LEU A 869 14.62 -19.11 -1.69
CA LEU A 869 13.39 -19.76 -2.12
C LEU A 869 13.15 -19.52 -3.61
N GLN A 870 13.13 -20.58 -4.40
CA GLN A 870 12.72 -20.51 -5.80
C GLN A 870 11.20 -20.60 -5.93
N SER A 871 10.53 -21.49 -5.19
CA SER A 871 9.07 -21.49 -5.07
C SER A 871 8.57 -22.40 -3.95
N ALA A 872 7.36 -22.17 -3.43
CA ALA A 872 6.62 -23.11 -2.58
C ALA A 872 5.11 -23.02 -2.82
N ASN A 873 4.36 -24.10 -2.56
CA ASN A 873 2.88 -24.06 -2.41
C ASN A 873 2.47 -23.78 -0.94
N GLY A 874 3.25 -22.98 -0.23
CA GLY A 874 3.03 -22.63 1.16
C GLY A 874 3.59 -21.24 1.46
N ILE A 875 3.08 -20.64 2.53
CA ILE A 875 3.45 -19.30 2.99
C ILE A 875 4.71 -19.40 3.85
N ILE A 876 5.73 -18.60 3.53
CA ILE A 876 6.96 -18.51 4.35
C ILE A 876 6.68 -17.61 5.55
N HIS A 877 6.77 -18.17 6.74
CA HIS A 877 6.67 -17.40 7.99
C HIS A 877 8.02 -17.00 8.55
N GLN A 878 9.06 -17.78 8.28
CA GLN A 878 10.41 -17.48 8.74
C GLN A 878 11.43 -17.84 7.66
N TRP A 879 12.33 -16.90 7.40
CA TRP A 879 13.51 -17.08 6.55
C TRP A 879 14.68 -16.31 7.18
N GLN A 880 15.31 -16.91 8.18
CA GLN A 880 16.23 -16.18 9.06
C GLN A 880 17.61 -16.83 9.10
N TRP A 881 18.63 -16.03 8.78
CA TRP A 881 20.03 -16.41 8.93
C TRP A 881 20.53 -16.21 10.37
N GLN A 882 21.17 -17.23 10.93
CA GLN A 882 21.85 -17.23 12.23
C GLN A 882 23.31 -17.64 12.00
N GLY A 883 24.14 -16.66 11.67
CA GLY A 883 25.52 -16.91 11.22
C GLY A 883 25.50 -17.66 9.88
N GLN A 884 25.92 -18.92 9.90
CA GLN A 884 25.94 -19.80 8.72
C GLN A 884 24.74 -20.76 8.64
N GLU A 885 23.85 -20.76 9.64
CA GLU A 885 22.63 -21.56 9.61
C GLU A 885 21.46 -20.73 9.09
N LEU A 886 20.64 -21.28 8.20
CA LEU A 886 19.38 -20.72 7.73
C LEU A 886 18.22 -21.51 8.33
N LEU A 887 17.36 -20.81 9.07
CA LEU A 887 16.11 -21.34 9.63
C LEU A 887 14.93 -20.96 8.73
N ILE A 888 14.16 -21.98 8.35
CA ILE A 888 13.01 -21.85 7.46
C ILE A 888 11.78 -22.41 8.18
N GLU A 889 10.71 -21.62 8.23
CA GLU A 889 9.36 -22.07 8.61
C GLU A 889 8.39 -21.77 7.47
N VAL A 890 7.67 -22.80 7.03
CA VAL A 890 6.66 -22.73 5.97
C VAL A 890 5.36 -23.35 6.45
N GLN A 891 4.24 -22.65 6.22
CA GLN A 891 2.89 -23.16 6.43
C GLN A 891 2.29 -23.51 5.07
N SER A 892 1.87 -24.76 4.88
CA SER A 892 1.12 -25.16 3.68
C SER A 892 -0.20 -25.79 4.08
N HIS A 893 -1.28 -25.41 3.40
CA HIS A 893 -2.60 -25.99 3.60
C HIS A 893 -2.82 -27.26 2.79
N VAL A 894 -1.85 -27.65 1.96
CA VAL A 894 -1.83 -28.87 1.15
C VAL A 894 -0.52 -29.62 1.41
N PRO A 895 -0.33 -30.85 0.90
CA PRO A 895 0.98 -31.50 0.92
C PRO A 895 2.08 -30.57 0.36
N LEU A 896 3.10 -30.29 1.17
CA LEU A 896 4.13 -29.31 0.87
C LEU A 896 4.98 -29.73 -0.34
N SER A 897 5.24 -28.77 -1.23
CA SER A 897 6.23 -28.80 -2.30
C SER A 897 6.95 -27.46 -2.34
N MET A 898 8.24 -27.48 -2.03
CA MET A 898 9.10 -26.31 -1.96
C MET A 898 10.43 -26.58 -2.65
N THR A 899 10.97 -25.55 -3.31
CA THR A 899 12.24 -25.59 -4.03
C THR A 899 13.13 -24.44 -3.57
N ILE A 900 14.35 -24.77 -3.17
CA ILE A 900 15.39 -23.82 -2.76
C ILE A 900 16.51 -23.89 -3.79
N ALA A 901 16.89 -22.73 -4.35
CA ALA A 901 18.01 -22.60 -5.28
C ALA A 901 19.31 -22.25 -4.54
N GLN A 902 20.45 -22.36 -5.25
CA GLN A 902 21.80 -22.04 -4.74
C GLN A 902 22.16 -22.79 -3.44
N HIS A 903 21.73 -24.04 -3.30
CA HIS A 903 21.95 -24.82 -2.07
C HIS A 903 23.33 -25.50 -2.00
N GLU A 904 24.19 -25.43 -3.03
CA GLU A 904 25.39 -26.26 -3.19
C GLU A 904 26.38 -26.17 -2.03
N GLN A 905 26.39 -25.04 -1.32
CA GLN A 905 27.26 -24.81 -0.18
C GLN A 905 26.60 -25.14 1.16
N CYS A 906 25.40 -25.73 1.15
CA CYS A 906 24.58 -25.97 2.33
C CYS A 906 24.13 -27.42 2.47
N GLN A 907 23.98 -27.86 3.71
CA GLN A 907 23.50 -29.20 4.07
C GLN A 907 22.31 -29.08 5.01
N VAL A 908 21.33 -29.99 4.88
CA VAL A 908 20.21 -30.06 5.82
C VAL A 908 20.73 -30.51 7.19
N SER A 909 20.71 -29.61 8.18
CA SER A 909 21.18 -29.88 9.55
C SER A 909 20.07 -30.45 10.44
N GLN A 910 18.83 -29.97 10.23
CA GLN A 910 17.64 -30.45 10.91
C GLN A 910 16.44 -30.38 9.96
N SER A 911 15.59 -31.40 10.01
CA SER A 911 14.37 -31.48 9.23
C SER A 911 13.24 -32.01 10.11
N GLY A 912 12.04 -31.45 10.00
CA GLY A 912 10.86 -32.00 10.66
C GLY A 912 10.63 -33.47 10.27
N ALA A 913 10.09 -34.28 11.16
CA ALA A 913 9.96 -35.73 10.96
C ALA A 913 9.13 -36.13 9.71
N GLN A 914 8.34 -35.21 9.16
CA GLN A 914 7.47 -35.41 8.00
C GLN A 914 8.03 -34.82 6.68
N LEU A 915 9.26 -34.31 6.70
CA LEU A 915 9.89 -33.68 5.52
C LEU A 915 10.83 -34.64 4.79
N GLN A 916 10.69 -34.68 3.47
CA GLN A 916 11.59 -35.35 2.54
C GLN A 916 12.40 -34.30 1.77
N THR A 917 13.72 -34.47 1.74
CA THR A 917 14.63 -33.52 1.08
C THR A 917 15.48 -34.23 0.02
N THR A 918 15.51 -33.70 -1.20
CA THR A 918 16.32 -34.24 -2.30
C THR A 918 17.13 -33.12 -2.95
N GLY A 919 18.46 -33.21 -2.90
CA GLY A 919 19.37 -32.26 -3.57
C GLY A 919 19.76 -32.75 -4.97
N SER A 920 19.71 -31.86 -5.96
CA SER A 920 20.15 -32.11 -7.33
C SER A 920 20.79 -30.87 -7.94
N GLY A 921 22.12 -30.88 -8.11
CA GLY A 921 22.87 -29.72 -8.60
C GLY A 921 22.71 -28.53 -7.66
N ALA A 922 22.26 -27.39 -8.17
CA ALA A 922 22.03 -26.16 -7.40
C ALA A 922 20.73 -26.15 -6.60
N VAL A 923 19.88 -27.16 -6.75
CA VAL A 923 18.50 -27.13 -6.27
C VAL A 923 18.26 -28.15 -5.18
N LEU A 924 17.63 -27.72 -4.09
CA LEU A 924 17.10 -28.57 -3.02
C LEU A 924 15.57 -28.59 -3.12
N THR A 925 14.99 -29.76 -3.33
CA THR A 925 13.53 -29.97 -3.25
C THR A 925 13.17 -30.48 -1.87
N VAL A 926 12.14 -29.86 -1.27
CA VAL A 926 11.58 -30.19 0.04
C VAL A 926 10.12 -30.53 -0.15
N ALA A 927 9.69 -31.68 0.36
CA ALA A 927 8.32 -32.14 0.23
C ALA A 927 7.78 -32.71 1.55
N SER A 928 6.48 -32.57 1.78
CA SER A 928 5.75 -33.30 2.82
C SER A 928 4.49 -33.91 2.23
N SER A 929 4.12 -35.10 2.68
CA SER A 929 2.84 -35.72 2.32
C SER A 929 1.66 -35.16 3.09
N SER A 930 1.89 -34.31 4.10
CA SER A 930 0.85 -33.73 4.95
C SER A 930 0.87 -32.20 4.92
N PRO A 931 -0.31 -31.55 5.00
CA PRO A 931 -0.39 -30.13 5.26
C PRO A 931 0.09 -29.80 6.68
N GLY A 932 0.33 -28.52 6.94
CA GLY A 932 0.70 -27.99 8.24
C GLY A 932 1.94 -27.11 8.20
N ARG A 933 2.47 -26.86 9.40
CA ARG A 933 3.68 -26.08 9.63
C ARG A 933 4.89 -26.98 9.59
N HIS A 934 5.86 -26.62 8.76
CA HIS A 934 7.08 -27.37 8.55
C HIS A 934 8.30 -26.50 8.84
N GLN A 935 9.28 -27.07 9.53
CA GLN A 935 10.54 -26.40 9.86
C GLN A 935 11.73 -27.15 9.25
N LEU A 936 12.66 -26.39 8.69
CA LEU A 936 13.88 -26.86 8.06
C LEU A 936 15.06 -25.98 8.48
N ARG A 937 16.21 -26.59 8.73
CA ARG A 937 17.48 -25.88 8.95
C ARG A 937 18.52 -26.31 7.93
N LEU A 938 19.17 -25.32 7.33
CA LEU A 938 20.28 -25.51 6.40
C LEU A 938 21.56 -24.94 7.02
N GLN A 939 22.60 -25.75 7.15
CA GLN A 939 23.92 -25.31 7.55
C GLN A 939 24.76 -25.05 6.30
N CYS A 940 25.19 -23.81 6.10
CA CYS A 940 26.01 -23.38 4.97
C CYS A 940 27.49 -23.21 5.34
N ASN A 941 28.38 -23.20 4.35
CA ASN A 941 29.82 -23.05 4.51
C ASN A 941 30.31 -21.62 4.35
#